data_AF-I6MMS4-F1
#
_entry.id   AF-I6MMS4-F1
#
_cell.length_a   1.000
_cell.length_b   1.000
_cell.length_c   1.000
_cell.angle_alpha   90.00
_cell.angle_beta   90.00
_cell.angle_gamma   90.00
#
_symmetry.space_group_name_H-M   'P 1'
#
loop_
_entity.id
_entity.type
_entity.pdbx_description
1 polymer ?
#
loop_
_entity_poly.entity_id
_entity_poly.type
_entity_poly.pdbx_seq_one_letter_code
_entity_poly.pdbx_strand_id
1 'polypeptide(L)'
;MALLLALGLLALGGCTGWTGGGKGPSAEPLYAARPDGVYLAGKPLPLYGLNWFGLETCDRAPQGLWEGRSVTEILAQVRGYGFNALRLPVSPAVLRDEGNVASWAQIGDPAYPQSPLAGLRYVLEKAQGLGFYVLLDFHTFRCDLVREQLPGKPFDPARGYTKADWLADLERMARLSLEFPNVFGVDLANEPHALTWAEWKALAQEGAQAVLRVNPRILVAVEGVGNASDSGGYPAFWGENLTEARDDLGLGDRLLYLPHVYGPSVSSQPYFSDPTFPENMPAIWDTHFGHLSTRGLPWGIGEFGGWYTGQDRVWQDRFVEYLRGKGVRVWFYWALNPNSGDTGGILQDDWKTPVQEKLDLLRRLMAGPSGLAFDFLPAEGEVVNPERGFASDSYYPDEPSLDAEAKLAEARSQGFEVRLIRRTYYLHAFAGQDTLPSSFLQTLAQDLANAQAAGVKLILRFAYRPDENRANGPSYCDPPKERILSHLAQIGPVLRQHLGVIAYLEAGLIGPWGEWHSASPEAALMDPLPGYQEGSQPPCGRQNYDRKLPNPKTLEVVQALLQEVPGRKVAVRYPMAKAKLLELEAGGPVGTYPAATYFTPLTPAEAHGNTLKARLGAHNDCFLSSENDYGTYYYDPGPQQDLEREYWSQDTLYTVMGGETCTPGPYVPPGEDPAGYVYRQFQRFRFSSLNLHYHPDFIRWLRETPFGSGSLLDALKRDLGYRLYLRRAEVSSNQLRALETLTLRLYLENQGFGGLYNPKGVELVFMREGDGLVVGRVLDTRFYGPVPGGEAVYTYTVQAPPEPGVYALWLRIYDPDLPEDSRYNLRLASRLEYRDGRNHLALYVQVR
;
A
#
# COMPACT_ATOMS: atom_id res chain seq x y z
N MET A 1 47.11 2.42 -19.41
CA MET A 1 48.40 2.90 -18.89
C MET A 1 48.14 4.21 -18.16
N ALA A 2 48.52 4.26 -16.89
CA ALA A 2 48.17 5.28 -15.91
C ALA A 2 48.69 6.68 -16.24
N LEU A 3 48.04 7.72 -15.71
CA LEU A 3 48.75 8.86 -15.12
C LEU A 3 47.91 9.54 -14.03
N LEU A 4 48.53 9.67 -12.86
CA LEU A 4 48.13 10.44 -11.68
C LEU A 4 48.35 11.95 -11.88
N LEU A 5 47.57 12.78 -11.17
CA LEU A 5 47.93 14.12 -10.64
C LEU A 5 46.84 14.50 -9.61
N ALA A 6 47.08 14.41 -8.29
CA ALA A 6 47.87 15.25 -7.38
C ALA A 6 47.18 16.57 -6.98
N LEU A 7 46.95 16.68 -5.66
CA LEU A 7 46.33 17.77 -4.91
C LEU A 7 47.11 19.10 -5.00
N GLY A 8 46.37 20.21 -4.93
CA GLY A 8 46.85 21.53 -4.57
C GLY A 8 46.06 22.12 -3.40
N LEU A 9 46.78 22.56 -2.36
CA LEU A 9 46.32 23.23 -1.14
C LEU A 9 46.94 24.64 -1.12
N LEU A 10 46.15 25.68 -0.81
CA LEU A 10 46.53 27.00 -0.24
C LEU A 10 45.26 27.88 -0.27
N ALA A 11 44.53 28.07 0.83
CA ALA A 11 44.76 28.95 1.99
C ALA A 11 44.43 30.44 1.73
N LEU A 12 43.48 30.98 2.51
CA LEU A 12 43.21 32.37 2.96
C LEU A 12 41.91 32.24 3.79
N GLY A 13 41.73 32.64 5.06
CA GLY A 13 42.34 33.66 5.89
C GLY A 13 41.22 34.60 6.39
N GLY A 14 40.87 34.58 7.68
CA GLY A 14 40.04 35.64 8.31
C GLY A 14 39.02 35.17 9.36
N CYS A 15 39.38 35.33 10.64
CA CYS A 15 38.50 35.17 11.80
C CYS A 15 37.44 36.30 11.88
N THR A 16 36.20 36.00 12.34
CA THR A 16 35.66 36.36 13.67
C THR A 16 34.18 35.99 13.81
N GLY A 17 33.90 35.05 14.72
CA GLY A 17 32.74 34.97 15.63
C GLY A 17 31.31 35.22 15.12
N TRP A 18 30.57 34.14 14.88
CA TRP A 18 29.23 34.00 15.48
C TRP A 18 28.92 32.52 15.77
N THR A 19 28.64 32.26 17.04
CA THR A 19 28.34 30.95 17.61
C THR A 19 26.93 30.53 17.23
N GLY A 20 26.83 29.57 16.31
CA GLY A 20 25.62 28.81 16.05
C GLY A 20 26.03 27.37 15.79
N GLY A 21 26.06 26.55 16.84
CA GLY A 21 26.28 25.11 16.72
C GLY A 21 25.12 24.48 15.96
N GLY A 22 25.23 24.42 14.63
CA GLY A 22 24.35 23.61 13.81
C GLY A 22 24.59 22.15 14.15
N LYS A 23 23.70 21.56 14.96
CA LYS A 23 23.50 20.11 14.97
C LYS A 23 23.24 19.70 13.53
N GLY A 24 24.09 18.83 12.96
CA GLY A 24 23.71 18.06 11.77
C GLY A 24 22.37 17.36 12.03
N PRO A 25 21.62 16.98 10.99
CA PRO A 25 20.30 16.39 11.16
C PRO A 25 20.43 15.17 12.08
N SER A 26 20.00 15.31 13.33
CA SER A 26 19.90 14.22 14.27
C SER A 26 18.80 13.34 13.73
N ALA A 27 19.16 12.21 13.09
CA ALA A 27 18.21 11.26 12.56
C ALA A 27 17.24 10.88 13.70
N GLU A 28 15.95 11.19 13.53
CA GLU A 28 14.95 10.82 14.52
C GLU A 28 14.99 9.29 14.74
N PRO A 29 14.81 8.83 16.00
CA PRO A 29 14.84 7.41 16.32
C PRO A 29 13.73 6.68 15.54
N LEU A 30 14.09 5.55 14.90
CA LEU A 30 13.14 4.77 14.10
C LEU A 30 12.13 4.07 15.00
N TYR A 31 12.62 3.43 16.06
CA TYR A 31 11.81 2.89 17.13
C TYR A 31 11.84 3.84 18.33
N ALA A 32 10.79 3.88 19.12
CA ALA A 32 10.75 4.58 20.40
C ALA A 32 9.87 3.79 21.36
N ALA A 33 10.20 3.78 22.65
CA ALA A 33 9.38 3.17 23.68
C ALA A 33 8.86 4.24 24.61
N ARG A 34 7.58 4.11 24.94
CA ARG A 34 6.80 5.02 25.78
C ARG A 34 5.99 4.19 26.78
N PRO A 35 5.40 4.81 27.82
CA PRO A 35 4.69 4.07 28.86
C PRO A 35 3.51 3.25 28.35
N ASP A 36 2.96 3.64 27.20
CA ASP A 36 1.82 3.02 26.52
C ASP A 36 2.22 2.06 25.38
N GLY A 37 3.53 1.86 25.15
CA GLY A 37 4.05 0.83 24.26
C GLY A 37 5.23 1.24 23.38
N VAL A 38 5.49 0.42 22.37
CA VAL A 38 6.53 0.68 21.36
C VAL A 38 5.93 1.37 20.15
N TYR A 39 6.73 2.21 19.53
CA TYR A 39 6.38 3.03 18.38
C TYR A 39 7.41 2.84 17.27
N LEU A 40 6.94 2.80 16.02
CA LEU A 40 7.75 2.80 14.81
C LEU A 40 7.44 4.07 14.02
N ALA A 41 8.42 4.95 13.85
CA ALA A 41 8.27 6.24 13.18
C ALA A 41 7.04 7.03 13.68
N GLY A 42 6.86 7.05 15.00
CA GLY A 42 5.75 7.76 15.67
C GLY A 42 4.39 7.03 15.64
N LYS A 43 4.27 5.87 15.01
CA LYS A 43 3.03 5.06 15.00
C LYS A 43 3.09 3.95 16.06
N PRO A 44 2.00 3.72 16.83
CA PRO A 44 1.96 2.60 17.76
C PRO A 44 2.24 1.27 17.07
N LEU A 45 3.12 0.48 17.67
CA LEU A 45 3.53 -0.85 17.21
C LEU A 45 3.30 -1.86 18.34
N PRO A 46 2.15 -2.57 18.35
CA PRO A 46 1.97 -3.74 19.20
C PRO A 46 2.97 -4.83 18.80
N LEU A 47 3.59 -5.47 19.79
CA LEU A 47 4.54 -6.56 19.62
C LEU A 47 4.00 -7.79 20.34
N TYR A 48 3.31 -8.64 19.58
CA TYR A 48 2.77 -9.93 20.02
C TYR A 48 3.78 -11.00 19.62
N GLY A 49 4.65 -11.30 20.57
CA GLY A 49 5.88 -12.03 20.33
C GLY A 49 5.85 -13.49 20.75
N LEU A 50 6.71 -14.28 20.11
CA LEU A 50 7.12 -15.61 20.56
C LEU A 50 8.63 -15.63 20.80
N ASN A 51 9.07 -16.35 21.82
CA ASN A 51 10.45 -16.79 21.93
C ASN A 51 10.65 -18.02 21.04
N TRP A 52 11.63 -18.00 20.14
CA TRP A 52 12.02 -19.17 19.34
C TRP A 52 13.47 -19.52 19.61
N PHE A 53 13.67 -20.46 20.53
CA PHE A 53 14.99 -20.80 21.04
C PHE A 53 15.67 -21.91 20.22
N GLY A 54 16.98 -22.01 20.39
CA GLY A 54 17.88 -22.97 19.74
C GLY A 54 19.25 -22.38 19.37
N LEU A 55 19.28 -21.10 18.97
CA LEU A 55 20.51 -20.39 18.54
C LEU A 55 21.46 -20.09 19.72
N GLU A 56 20.93 -20.00 20.93
CA GLU A 56 21.69 -19.91 22.17
C GLU A 56 22.33 -21.24 22.61
N THR A 57 21.79 -22.36 22.15
CA THR A 57 22.28 -23.70 22.49
C THR A 57 23.44 -24.13 21.61
N CYS A 58 24.05 -25.28 21.93
CA CYS A 58 25.12 -25.84 21.10
C CYS A 58 24.64 -26.36 19.74
N ASP A 59 23.33 -26.32 19.46
CA ASP A 59 22.76 -26.58 18.13
C ASP A 59 23.03 -25.43 17.15
N ARG A 60 23.12 -24.18 17.64
CA ARG A 60 23.36 -22.98 16.83
C ARG A 60 22.37 -22.79 15.66
N ALA A 61 21.16 -23.31 15.80
CA ALA A 61 20.05 -23.15 14.87
C ALA A 61 18.73 -23.15 15.63
N PRO A 62 17.67 -22.50 15.11
CA PRO A 62 16.34 -22.61 15.71
C PRO A 62 15.91 -24.07 15.76
N GLN A 63 15.42 -24.49 16.91
CA GLN A 63 14.95 -25.86 17.09
C GLN A 63 13.64 -26.11 16.32
N GLY A 64 13.39 -27.38 15.99
CA GLY A 64 12.19 -27.85 15.27
C GLY A 64 12.40 -28.15 13.79
N LEU A 65 13.51 -27.71 13.17
CA LEU A 65 13.77 -27.97 11.75
C LEU A 65 13.99 -29.46 11.42
N TRP A 66 14.27 -30.28 12.43
CA TRP A 66 14.39 -31.74 12.28
C TRP A 66 13.05 -32.43 11.95
N GLU A 67 11.90 -31.79 12.20
CA GLU A 67 10.55 -32.34 11.90
C GLU A 67 10.14 -32.18 10.42
N GLY A 68 11.08 -31.79 9.56
CA GLY A 68 10.84 -31.62 8.12
C GLY A 68 10.10 -30.34 7.79
N ARG A 69 10.25 -29.28 8.60
CA ARG A 69 9.71 -27.94 8.32
C ARG A 69 10.82 -26.92 8.14
N SER A 70 10.60 -26.00 7.22
CA SER A 70 11.49 -24.87 6.98
C SER A 70 11.26 -23.73 7.98
N VAL A 71 12.24 -22.84 8.08
CA VAL A 71 12.10 -21.61 8.89
C VAL A 71 10.89 -20.81 8.43
N THR A 72 10.69 -20.74 7.12
CA THR A 72 9.59 -19.98 6.51
C THR A 72 8.23 -20.58 6.85
N GLU A 73 8.08 -21.90 6.82
CA GLU A 73 6.82 -22.58 7.14
C GLU A 73 6.42 -22.41 8.61
N ILE A 74 7.38 -22.50 9.52
CA ILE A 74 7.13 -22.30 10.96
C ILE A 74 6.69 -20.85 11.21
N LEU A 75 7.44 -19.87 10.67
CA LEU A 75 7.12 -18.46 10.84
C LEU A 75 5.78 -18.08 10.20
N ALA A 76 5.48 -18.59 9.00
CA ALA A 76 4.20 -18.33 8.34
C ALA A 76 3.02 -18.87 9.15
N GLN A 77 3.15 -20.05 9.75
CA GLN A 77 2.12 -20.63 10.60
C GLN A 77 1.83 -19.75 11.81
N VAL A 78 2.86 -19.38 12.57
CA VAL A 78 2.65 -18.57 13.79
C VAL A 78 2.24 -17.13 13.44
N ARG A 79 2.64 -16.61 12.27
CA ARG A 79 2.08 -15.35 11.72
C ARG A 79 0.58 -15.47 11.53
N GLY A 80 0.11 -16.60 10.99
CA GLY A 80 -1.32 -16.91 10.83
C GLY A 80 -2.11 -17.00 12.14
N TYR A 81 -1.43 -17.16 13.28
CA TYR A 81 -2.07 -17.11 14.61
C TYR A 81 -2.18 -15.70 15.18
N GLY A 82 -1.59 -14.69 14.54
CA GLY A 82 -1.66 -13.29 14.93
C GLY A 82 -0.36 -12.74 15.53
N PHE A 83 0.66 -13.57 15.76
CA PHE A 83 1.97 -13.11 16.23
C PHE A 83 2.66 -12.25 15.17
N ASN A 84 3.38 -11.22 15.58
CA ASN A 84 4.10 -10.30 14.69
C ASN A 84 5.50 -9.95 15.18
N ALA A 85 5.96 -10.53 16.28
CA ALA A 85 7.29 -10.33 16.81
C ALA A 85 7.98 -11.66 17.19
N LEU A 86 9.31 -11.66 17.20
CA LEU A 86 10.14 -12.76 17.68
C LEU A 86 11.17 -12.21 18.67
N ARG A 87 11.36 -12.88 19.80
CA ARG A 87 12.57 -12.77 20.61
C ARG A 87 13.43 -13.97 20.27
N LEU A 88 14.65 -13.72 19.81
CA LEU A 88 15.60 -14.75 19.40
C LEU A 88 16.73 -14.82 20.41
N PRO A 89 16.73 -15.82 21.30
CA PRO A 89 17.87 -16.20 22.12
C PRO A 89 19.09 -16.52 21.27
N VAL A 90 20.22 -15.85 21.49
CA VAL A 90 21.47 -16.03 20.73
C VAL A 90 22.67 -16.14 21.68
N SER A 91 23.64 -16.99 21.31
CA SER A 91 24.93 -17.09 22.00
C SER A 91 26.06 -16.39 21.22
N PRO A 92 27.16 -15.99 21.89
CA PRO A 92 28.37 -15.50 21.24
C PRO A 92 28.90 -16.40 20.12
N ALA A 93 28.79 -17.72 20.26
CA ALA A 93 29.27 -18.65 19.25
C ALA A 93 28.55 -18.44 17.91
N VAL A 94 27.24 -18.13 17.93
CA VAL A 94 26.51 -17.78 16.70
C VAL A 94 26.98 -16.44 16.14
N LEU A 95 27.13 -15.42 16.99
CA LEU A 95 27.54 -14.06 16.58
C LEU A 95 28.97 -14.01 16.01
N ARG A 96 29.84 -14.88 16.50
CA ARG A 96 31.26 -14.99 16.10
C ARG A 96 31.50 -16.04 15.01
N ASP A 97 30.44 -16.69 14.55
CA ASP A 97 30.49 -17.75 13.53
C ASP A 97 31.36 -18.96 13.96
N GLU A 98 31.26 -19.34 15.23
CA GLU A 98 32.07 -20.38 15.87
C GLU A 98 31.31 -21.70 16.04
N GLY A 99 31.97 -22.82 15.71
CA GLY A 99 31.41 -24.16 15.81
C GLY A 99 30.57 -24.55 14.60
N ASN A 100 29.77 -25.60 14.74
CA ASN A 100 28.93 -26.11 13.66
C ASN A 100 27.45 -25.93 14.01
N VAL A 101 26.66 -25.56 13.02
CA VAL A 101 25.21 -25.71 13.05
C VAL A 101 24.87 -27.21 13.16
N ALA A 102 23.83 -27.53 13.93
CA ALA A 102 23.36 -28.90 14.06
C ALA A 102 23.01 -29.48 12.67
N SER A 103 23.47 -30.71 12.40
CA SER A 103 23.29 -31.35 11.09
C SER A 103 21.82 -31.49 10.67
N TRP A 104 20.91 -31.54 11.65
CA TRP A 104 19.48 -31.65 11.40
C TRP A 104 18.84 -30.34 10.90
N ALA A 105 19.51 -29.19 10.99
CA ALA A 105 18.94 -27.89 10.61
C ALA A 105 18.53 -27.84 9.13
N GLN A 106 19.18 -28.63 8.27
CA GLN A 106 18.87 -28.74 6.85
C GLN A 106 17.83 -29.79 6.48
N ILE A 107 17.33 -30.59 7.44
CA ILE A 107 16.34 -31.65 7.16
C ILE A 107 15.04 -31.03 6.65
N GLY A 108 14.49 -30.07 7.40
CA GLY A 108 13.28 -29.33 7.02
C GLY A 108 13.54 -28.10 6.16
N ASP A 109 14.77 -27.59 6.14
CA ASP A 109 15.15 -26.40 5.38
C ASP A 109 16.48 -26.63 4.65
N PRO A 110 16.50 -27.31 3.49
CA PRO A 110 17.75 -27.61 2.77
C PRO A 110 18.59 -26.37 2.42
N ALA A 111 17.99 -25.18 2.42
CA ALA A 111 18.67 -23.91 2.18
C ALA A 111 19.28 -23.27 3.44
N TYR A 112 19.02 -23.81 4.63
CA TYR A 112 19.55 -23.26 5.88
C TYR A 112 21.09 -23.30 5.88
N PRO A 113 21.78 -22.17 6.12
CA PRO A 113 23.24 -22.12 6.09
C PRO A 113 23.90 -22.98 7.19
N GLN A 114 25.05 -23.57 6.87
CA GLN A 114 25.87 -24.32 7.84
C GLN A 114 26.74 -23.43 8.73
N SER A 115 26.94 -22.16 8.34
CA SER A 115 27.61 -21.16 9.17
C SER A 115 26.62 -20.64 10.23
N PRO A 116 26.96 -20.66 11.53
CA PRO A 116 26.10 -20.14 12.58
C PRO A 116 25.62 -18.69 12.33
N LEU A 117 26.52 -17.78 11.96
CA LEU A 117 26.17 -16.38 11.71
C LEU A 117 25.30 -16.23 10.46
N ALA A 118 25.61 -16.98 9.40
CA ALA A 118 24.77 -17.01 8.19
C ALA A 118 23.38 -17.60 8.49
N GLY A 119 23.28 -18.59 9.38
CA GLY A 119 22.03 -19.16 9.86
C GLY A 119 21.15 -18.15 10.59
N LEU A 120 21.74 -17.36 11.51
CA LEU A 120 21.03 -16.24 12.14
C LEU A 120 20.55 -15.21 11.11
N ARG A 121 21.43 -14.78 10.19
CA ARG A 121 21.05 -13.86 9.10
C ARG A 121 19.91 -14.40 8.25
N TYR A 122 19.92 -15.69 7.94
CA TYR A 122 18.85 -16.35 7.20
C TYR A 122 17.51 -16.27 7.93
N VAL A 123 17.48 -16.53 9.26
CA VAL A 123 16.27 -16.39 10.07
C VAL A 123 15.76 -14.94 10.07
N LEU A 124 16.65 -13.96 10.24
CA LEU A 124 16.29 -12.54 10.21
C LEU A 124 15.68 -12.12 8.87
N GLU A 125 16.25 -12.60 7.76
CA GLU A 125 15.73 -12.36 6.41
C GLU A 125 14.33 -12.96 6.23
N LYS A 126 14.11 -14.22 6.64
CA LYS A 126 12.80 -14.87 6.54
C LYS A 126 11.75 -14.19 7.43
N ALA A 127 12.14 -13.82 8.65
CA ALA A 127 11.29 -13.05 9.56
C ALA A 127 10.89 -11.71 8.94
N GLN A 128 11.83 -10.99 8.32
CA GLN A 128 11.55 -9.72 7.63
C GLN A 128 10.55 -9.90 6.49
N GLY A 129 10.74 -10.91 5.63
CA GLY A 129 9.86 -11.19 4.50
C GLY A 129 8.42 -11.50 4.92
N LEU A 130 8.22 -12.04 6.12
CA LEU A 130 6.90 -12.36 6.70
C LEU A 130 6.35 -11.26 7.63
N GLY A 131 7.05 -10.13 7.75
CA GLY A 131 6.63 -8.98 8.54
C GLY A 131 6.75 -9.15 10.06
N PHE A 132 7.73 -9.95 10.52
CA PHE A 132 8.07 -10.05 11.93
C PHE A 132 9.10 -9.01 12.36
N TYR A 133 8.84 -8.37 13.50
CA TYR A 133 9.82 -7.56 14.23
C TYR A 133 10.65 -8.46 15.14
N VAL A 134 11.97 -8.28 15.18
CA VAL A 134 12.89 -9.14 15.92
C VAL A 134 13.57 -8.39 17.05
N LEU A 135 13.52 -8.96 18.25
CA LEU A 135 14.38 -8.64 19.38
C LEU A 135 15.49 -9.68 19.44
N LEU A 136 16.75 -9.26 19.28
CA LEU A 136 17.88 -10.16 19.48
C LEU A 136 18.21 -10.20 20.97
N ASP A 137 18.24 -11.40 21.54
CA ASP A 137 18.48 -11.61 22.97
C ASP A 137 19.86 -12.24 23.22
N PHE A 138 20.66 -11.59 24.08
CA PHE A 138 21.89 -12.18 24.60
C PHE A 138 21.53 -13.19 25.69
N HIS A 139 21.28 -14.43 25.28
CA HIS A 139 20.66 -15.40 26.20
C HIS A 139 21.67 -16.04 27.16
N THR A 140 22.86 -16.35 26.66
CA THR A 140 23.95 -16.92 27.47
C THR A 140 25.28 -16.74 26.74
N PHE A 141 26.36 -16.59 27.50
CA PHE A 141 27.69 -16.43 26.91
C PHE A 141 28.35 -17.75 26.49
N ARG A 142 27.77 -18.90 26.85
CA ARG A 142 28.22 -20.22 26.39
C ARG A 142 27.05 -21.15 26.14
N CYS A 143 27.14 -21.90 25.06
CA CYS A 143 26.06 -22.76 24.57
C CYS A 143 25.71 -23.94 25.49
N ASP A 144 26.61 -24.30 26.42
CA ASP A 144 26.42 -25.34 27.44
C ASP A 144 25.80 -24.82 28.74
N LEU A 145 25.63 -23.50 28.88
CA LEU A 145 25.06 -22.86 30.07
C LEU A 145 23.63 -22.39 29.79
N VAL A 146 22.72 -23.35 29.72
CA VAL A 146 21.28 -23.13 29.46
C VAL A 146 20.43 -23.74 30.57
N ARG A 147 19.16 -23.35 30.67
CA ARG A 147 18.21 -23.80 31.70
C ARG A 147 18.76 -23.54 33.11
N GLU A 148 18.69 -24.51 34.02
CA GLU A 148 19.18 -24.44 35.40
C GLU A 148 20.67 -24.08 35.54
N GLN A 149 21.45 -24.13 34.45
CA GLN A 149 22.88 -23.80 34.44
C GLN A 149 23.16 -22.34 34.04
N LEU A 150 22.13 -21.53 33.79
CA LEU A 150 22.28 -20.12 33.46
C LEU A 150 23.12 -19.41 34.54
N PRO A 151 24.10 -18.58 34.15
CA PRO A 151 25.10 -18.04 35.06
C PRO A 151 24.60 -16.86 35.91
N GLY A 152 23.43 -16.28 35.57
CA GLY A 152 22.81 -15.16 36.29
C GLY A 152 23.51 -13.80 36.17
N LYS A 153 24.49 -13.70 35.27
CA LYS A 153 25.27 -12.50 34.92
C LYS A 153 25.71 -12.61 33.45
N PRO A 154 25.91 -11.48 32.73
CA PRO A 154 26.21 -11.48 31.30
C PRO A 154 27.59 -12.03 30.92
N PHE A 155 28.52 -12.14 31.88
CA PHE A 155 29.87 -12.64 31.64
C PHE A 155 30.47 -13.30 32.90
N ASP A 156 31.42 -14.19 32.70
CA ASP A 156 32.21 -14.80 33.78
C ASP A 156 33.65 -15.07 33.31
N PRO A 157 34.64 -14.27 33.74
CA PRO A 157 36.03 -14.47 33.36
C PRO A 157 36.57 -15.83 33.82
N ALA A 158 36.04 -16.40 34.91
CA ALA A 158 36.43 -17.74 35.37
C ALA A 158 35.97 -18.85 34.41
N ARG A 159 34.96 -18.56 33.57
CA ARG A 159 34.48 -19.45 32.49
C ARG A 159 34.97 -19.02 31.11
N GLY A 160 35.94 -18.10 31.05
CA GLY A 160 36.61 -17.67 29.82
C GLY A 160 35.88 -16.62 29.00
N TYR A 161 34.90 -15.90 29.57
CA TYR A 161 34.15 -14.86 28.87
C TYR A 161 34.12 -13.56 29.69
N THR A 162 34.70 -12.49 29.17
CA THR A 162 34.91 -11.25 29.92
C THR A 162 33.81 -10.21 29.68
N LYS A 163 33.78 -9.14 30.47
CA LYS A 163 32.91 -7.98 30.21
C LYS A 163 33.18 -7.35 28.85
N ALA A 164 34.44 -7.29 28.43
CA ALA A 164 34.81 -6.75 27.13
C ALA A 164 34.27 -7.62 25.98
N ASP A 165 34.26 -8.95 26.16
CA ASP A 165 33.63 -9.89 25.22
C ASP A 165 32.13 -9.62 25.08
N TRP A 166 31.42 -9.49 26.21
CA TRP A 166 29.99 -9.18 26.24
C TRP A 166 29.67 -7.89 25.49
N LEU A 167 30.36 -6.79 25.82
CA LEU A 167 30.15 -5.51 25.14
C LEU A 167 30.42 -5.60 23.64
N ALA A 168 31.47 -6.33 23.24
CA ALA A 168 31.79 -6.53 21.83
C ALA A 168 30.73 -7.37 21.09
N ASP A 169 30.09 -8.33 21.76
CA ASP A 169 29.02 -9.15 21.17
C ASP A 169 27.68 -8.39 21.10
N LEU A 170 27.37 -7.54 22.09
CA LEU A 170 26.26 -6.58 21.98
C LEU A 170 26.42 -5.64 20.78
N GLU A 171 27.64 -5.17 20.50
CA GLU A 171 27.92 -4.41 19.28
C GLU A 171 27.70 -5.22 18.01
N ARG A 172 27.98 -6.53 18.01
CA ARG A 172 27.70 -7.41 16.86
C ARG A 172 26.19 -7.57 16.64
N MET A 173 25.42 -7.77 17.69
CA MET A 173 23.95 -7.78 17.61
C MET A 173 23.41 -6.45 17.08
N ALA A 174 23.93 -5.33 17.57
CA ALA A 174 23.55 -4.00 17.08
C ALA A 174 23.92 -3.79 15.60
N ARG A 175 25.06 -4.33 15.11
CA ARG A 175 25.42 -4.27 13.67
C ARG A 175 24.42 -5.03 12.80
N LEU A 176 23.89 -6.17 13.25
CA LEU A 176 22.84 -6.89 12.50
C LEU A 176 21.60 -6.02 12.28
N SER A 177 21.25 -5.14 13.22
CA SER A 177 20.10 -4.23 13.02
C SER A 177 20.30 -3.16 11.94
N LEU A 178 21.54 -2.91 11.51
CA LEU A 178 21.82 -2.04 10.37
C LEU A 178 21.58 -2.76 9.03
N GLU A 179 21.70 -4.09 9.03
CA GLU A 179 21.49 -4.95 7.86
C GLU A 179 20.04 -5.43 7.75
N PHE A 180 19.37 -5.63 8.89
CA PHE A 180 18.02 -6.15 9.00
C PHE A 180 17.11 -5.13 9.72
N PRO A 181 16.44 -4.22 8.99
CA PRO A 181 15.58 -3.18 9.56
C PRO A 181 14.43 -3.65 10.45
N ASN A 182 14.05 -4.93 10.34
CA ASN A 182 13.06 -5.54 11.22
C ASN A 182 13.61 -5.89 12.62
N VAL A 183 14.92 -5.84 12.84
CA VAL A 183 15.51 -5.91 14.19
C VAL A 183 15.25 -4.59 14.90
N PHE A 184 14.32 -4.58 15.86
CA PHE A 184 13.85 -3.36 16.50
C PHE A 184 14.60 -3.03 17.80
N GLY A 185 15.34 -4.00 18.35
CA GLY A 185 16.12 -3.81 19.58
C GLY A 185 17.06 -4.97 19.90
N VAL A 186 17.84 -4.76 20.97
CA VAL A 186 18.73 -5.75 21.60
C VAL A 186 18.35 -5.90 23.06
N ASP A 187 18.15 -7.14 23.50
CA ASP A 187 18.04 -7.53 24.92
C ASP A 187 19.43 -7.76 25.49
N LEU A 188 19.78 -7.02 26.55
CA LEU A 188 21.18 -6.89 26.98
C LEU A 188 21.74 -8.17 27.60
N ALA A 189 20.90 -8.89 28.35
CA ALA A 189 21.24 -10.16 28.96
C ALA A 189 19.98 -10.82 29.49
N ASN A 190 19.80 -12.09 29.15
CA ASN A 190 18.74 -12.92 29.68
C ASN A 190 18.93 -13.21 31.17
N GLU A 191 17.88 -12.98 31.94
CA GLU A 191 17.68 -13.38 33.32
C GLU A 191 18.85 -13.12 34.28
N PRO A 192 19.32 -11.86 34.44
CA PRO A 192 20.18 -11.52 35.56
C PRO A 192 19.52 -11.97 36.87
N HIS A 193 20.25 -12.73 37.69
CA HIS A 193 19.75 -13.20 38.99
C HIS A 193 20.82 -13.36 40.05
N ALA A 194 22.09 -13.32 39.65
CA ALA A 194 23.26 -13.33 40.54
C ALA A 194 23.82 -11.92 40.80
N LEU A 195 23.11 -10.88 40.37
CA LEU A 195 23.47 -9.47 40.52
C LEU A 195 22.39 -8.72 41.31
N THR A 196 22.80 -7.74 42.10
CA THR A 196 21.88 -6.71 42.63
C THR A 196 21.42 -5.78 41.49
N TRP A 197 20.30 -5.08 41.69
CA TRP A 197 19.82 -4.07 40.73
C TRP A 197 20.87 -2.99 40.49
N ALA A 198 21.58 -2.54 41.53
CA ALA A 198 22.61 -1.52 41.40
C ALA A 198 23.77 -1.97 40.48
N GLU A 199 24.22 -3.22 40.62
CA GLU A 199 25.25 -3.81 39.76
C GLU A 199 24.75 -4.01 38.33
N TRP A 200 23.53 -4.55 38.17
CA TRP A 200 22.94 -4.76 36.85
C TRP A 200 22.69 -3.45 36.12
N LYS A 201 22.15 -2.43 36.80
CA LYS A 201 21.94 -1.09 36.25
C LYS A 201 23.23 -0.50 35.69
N ALA A 202 24.35 -0.59 36.43
CA ALA A 202 25.64 -0.08 35.96
C ALA A 202 26.09 -0.81 34.68
N LEU A 203 25.94 -2.13 34.62
CA LEU A 203 26.23 -2.92 33.41
C LEU A 203 25.27 -2.60 32.27
N ALA A 204 23.98 -2.41 32.54
CA ALA A 204 22.96 -2.08 31.56
C ALA A 204 23.24 -0.72 30.91
N GLN A 205 23.74 0.27 31.66
CA GLN A 205 24.17 1.56 31.10
C GLN A 205 25.34 1.38 30.11
N GLU A 206 26.33 0.56 30.46
CA GLU A 206 27.47 0.28 29.58
C GLU A 206 27.08 -0.54 28.34
N GLY A 207 26.22 -1.55 28.51
CA GLY A 207 25.68 -2.36 27.41
C GLY A 207 24.82 -1.54 26.46
N ALA A 208 23.93 -0.69 27.00
CA ALA A 208 23.11 0.21 26.20
C ALA A 208 23.97 1.21 25.41
N GLN A 209 25.04 1.74 26.02
CA GLN A 209 26.00 2.59 25.32
C GLN A 209 26.68 1.84 24.16
N ALA A 210 27.07 0.57 24.37
CA ALA A 210 27.67 -0.25 23.32
C ALA A 210 26.70 -0.46 22.13
N VAL A 211 25.43 -0.77 22.39
CA VAL A 211 24.39 -0.95 21.37
C VAL A 211 24.09 0.37 20.62
N LEU A 212 23.76 1.44 21.34
CA LEU A 212 23.29 2.70 20.74
C LEU A 212 24.41 3.48 20.04
N ARG A 213 25.68 3.23 20.38
CA ARG A 213 26.82 3.77 19.64
C ARG A 213 26.93 3.19 18.22
N VAL A 214 26.48 1.95 18.03
CA VAL A 214 26.43 1.30 16.71
C VAL A 214 25.17 1.69 15.97
N ASN A 215 24.00 1.57 16.61
CA ASN A 215 22.73 1.95 16.01
C ASN A 215 21.85 2.72 17.01
N PRO A 216 21.78 4.06 16.94
CA PRO A 216 20.96 4.86 17.85
C PRO A 216 19.44 4.75 17.57
N ARG A 217 19.05 4.08 16.47
CA ARG A 217 17.65 4.03 16.00
C ARG A 217 16.86 2.82 16.51
N ILE A 218 17.48 1.91 17.28
CA ILE A 218 16.83 0.72 17.88
C ILE A 218 16.68 0.79 19.41
N LEU A 219 15.76 -0.01 19.97
CA LEU A 219 15.54 -0.13 21.42
C LEU A 219 16.65 -0.92 22.12
N VAL A 220 16.80 -0.65 23.41
CA VAL A 220 17.57 -1.47 24.34
C VAL A 220 16.60 -2.04 25.38
N ALA A 221 16.44 -3.35 25.37
CA ALA A 221 15.65 -4.06 26.37
C ALA A 221 16.50 -4.35 27.61
N VAL A 222 15.93 -4.11 28.79
CA VAL A 222 16.57 -4.31 30.09
C VAL A 222 15.63 -5.13 30.97
N GLU A 223 16.02 -6.35 31.25
CA GLU A 223 15.31 -7.24 32.19
C GLU A 223 15.56 -6.85 33.65
N GLY A 224 14.87 -7.51 34.57
CA GLY A 224 15.06 -7.39 36.01
C GLY A 224 16.26 -8.17 36.55
N VAL A 225 16.34 -8.22 37.88
CA VAL A 225 17.28 -9.09 38.61
C VAL A 225 16.53 -10.21 39.34
N GLY A 226 17.25 -10.97 40.18
CA GLY A 226 16.64 -11.96 41.08
C GLY A 226 16.49 -11.43 42.51
N ASN A 227 16.55 -12.36 43.48
CA ASN A 227 16.37 -12.09 44.91
C ASN A 227 17.64 -11.57 45.61
N ALA A 228 18.68 -11.19 44.87
CA ALA A 228 19.86 -10.50 45.41
C ALA A 228 19.55 -9.03 45.76
N SER A 229 18.51 -8.46 45.14
CA SER A 229 17.95 -7.15 45.46
C SER A 229 16.66 -7.28 46.26
N ASP A 230 16.21 -6.19 46.89
CA ASP A 230 14.90 -6.17 47.53
C ASP A 230 13.80 -6.48 46.50
N SER A 231 12.94 -7.42 46.83
CA SER A 231 11.83 -7.89 46.00
C SER A 231 10.47 -7.57 46.63
N GLY A 232 10.44 -6.63 47.59
CA GLY A 232 9.21 -6.15 48.21
C GLY A 232 8.49 -7.21 49.05
N GLY A 233 9.24 -8.17 49.60
CA GLY A 233 8.73 -9.23 50.47
C GLY A 233 8.21 -10.47 49.76
N TYR A 234 8.25 -10.52 48.42
CA TYR A 234 7.87 -11.70 47.63
C TYR A 234 9.07 -12.21 46.83
N PRO A 235 9.32 -13.53 46.76
CA PRO A 235 10.40 -14.05 45.93
C PRO A 235 10.10 -13.83 44.44
N ALA A 236 11.09 -13.31 43.71
CA ALA A 236 11.03 -13.08 42.27
C ALA A 236 11.65 -14.25 41.48
N PHE A 237 11.16 -14.48 40.26
CA PHE A 237 11.81 -15.27 39.23
C PHE A 237 13.08 -14.56 38.74
N TRP A 238 13.93 -15.29 38.01
CA TRP A 238 15.12 -14.70 37.38
C TRP A 238 14.69 -13.69 36.31
N GLY A 239 15.36 -12.54 36.22
CA GLY A 239 14.97 -11.46 35.29
C GLY A 239 13.65 -10.75 35.64
N GLU A 240 12.96 -11.08 36.74
CA GLU A 240 11.66 -10.49 37.09
C GLU A 240 11.79 -9.20 37.91
N ASN A 241 12.72 -9.17 38.87
CA ASN A 241 12.72 -8.16 39.91
C ASN A 241 13.17 -6.79 39.39
N LEU A 242 12.20 -5.90 39.19
CA LEU A 242 12.39 -4.49 38.82
C LEU A 242 11.93 -3.55 39.95
N THR A 243 11.78 -4.03 41.19
CA THR A 243 11.27 -3.24 42.34
C THR A 243 12.02 -1.91 42.52
N GLU A 244 13.33 -1.94 42.29
CA GLU A 244 14.22 -0.79 42.43
C GLU A 244 14.33 0.09 41.16
N ALA A 245 13.74 -0.33 40.04
CA ALA A 245 13.89 0.31 38.73
C ALA A 245 13.23 1.70 38.64
N ARG A 246 13.93 2.65 38.01
CA ARG A 246 13.52 4.05 37.88
C ARG A 246 13.91 4.61 36.50
N ASP A 247 13.55 5.85 36.22
CA ASP A 247 14.05 6.59 35.05
C ASP A 247 15.47 7.13 35.30
N ASP A 248 16.45 6.23 35.45
CA ASP A 248 17.80 6.60 35.85
C ASP A 248 18.91 5.84 35.09
N LEU A 249 18.53 5.13 34.02
CA LEU A 249 19.44 4.55 33.04
C LEU A 249 19.92 5.59 32.00
N GLY A 250 19.19 6.70 31.83
CA GLY A 250 19.57 7.79 30.91
C GLY A 250 19.34 7.47 29.42
N LEU A 251 18.46 6.52 29.12
CA LEU A 251 18.21 6.04 27.76
C LEU A 251 16.97 6.69 27.10
N GLY A 252 16.16 7.44 27.85
CA GLY A 252 14.97 8.11 27.32
C GLY A 252 14.03 7.15 26.60
N ASP A 253 13.62 7.50 25.39
CA ASP A 253 12.73 6.69 24.54
C ASP A 253 13.42 5.45 23.91
N ARG A 254 14.66 5.15 24.30
CA ARG A 254 15.40 3.95 23.91
C ARG A 254 15.30 2.81 24.91
N LEU A 255 14.84 3.08 26.11
CA LEU A 255 14.65 2.06 27.15
C LEU A 255 13.37 1.27 26.92
N LEU A 256 13.45 -0.06 27.03
CA LEU A 256 12.30 -0.93 27.21
C LEU A 256 12.58 -1.84 28.41
N TYR A 257 11.89 -1.65 29.54
CA TYR A 257 11.96 -2.63 30.62
C TYR A 257 11.21 -3.89 30.22
N LEU A 258 11.83 -5.05 30.38
CA LEU A 258 11.30 -6.30 29.79
C LEU A 258 11.42 -7.48 30.77
N PRO A 259 10.77 -7.44 31.95
CA PRO A 259 10.88 -8.49 32.95
C PRO A 259 10.38 -9.85 32.45
N HIS A 260 10.91 -10.91 33.04
CA HIS A 260 10.43 -12.27 32.91
C HIS A 260 9.50 -12.60 34.07
N VAL A 261 8.48 -13.43 33.85
CA VAL A 261 7.57 -13.84 34.92
C VAL A 261 6.89 -15.15 34.58
N TYR A 262 6.84 -16.06 35.54
CA TYR A 262 6.37 -17.43 35.33
C TYR A 262 5.35 -17.89 36.37
N GLY A 263 4.67 -18.99 36.03
CA GLY A 263 3.68 -19.64 36.87
C GLY A 263 4.19 -20.87 37.61
N PRO A 264 3.27 -21.60 38.29
CA PRO A 264 3.57 -22.80 39.06
C PRO A 264 4.25 -23.94 38.28
N SER A 265 4.19 -23.95 36.93
CA SER A 265 4.87 -24.99 36.15
C SER A 265 6.40 -24.88 36.17
N VAL A 266 6.93 -23.67 36.39
CA VAL A 266 8.37 -23.40 36.34
C VAL A 266 8.99 -23.49 37.74
N SER A 267 8.38 -22.85 38.73
CA SER A 267 8.85 -22.94 40.13
C SER A 267 7.71 -22.74 41.11
N SER A 268 7.72 -23.50 42.21
CA SER A 268 6.68 -23.45 43.25
C SER A 268 6.94 -22.30 44.23
N GLN A 269 6.60 -21.07 43.82
CA GLN A 269 6.67 -19.90 44.69
C GLN A 269 5.66 -19.99 45.85
N PRO A 270 5.99 -19.51 47.07
CA PRO A 270 5.14 -19.67 48.24
C PRO A 270 3.77 -18.99 48.09
N TYR A 271 3.69 -17.90 47.33
CA TYR A 271 2.43 -17.19 47.07
C TYR A 271 1.46 -17.93 46.15
N PHE A 272 1.87 -19.03 45.50
CA PHE A 272 0.94 -19.91 44.78
C PHE A 272 0.14 -20.80 45.72
N SER A 273 0.60 -21.01 46.96
CA SER A 273 -0.13 -21.75 48.00
C SER A 273 -0.95 -20.84 48.91
N ASP A 274 -0.96 -19.53 48.65
CA ASP A 274 -1.78 -18.60 49.43
C ASP A 274 -3.28 -18.89 49.20
N PRO A 275 -4.13 -18.92 50.24
CA PRO A 275 -5.56 -19.17 50.08
C PRO A 275 -6.30 -18.18 49.16
N THR A 276 -5.70 -17.01 48.91
CA THR A 276 -6.26 -15.98 48.02
C THR A 276 -5.75 -16.08 46.58
N PHE A 277 -4.90 -17.05 46.25
CA PHE A 277 -4.46 -17.29 44.88
C PHE A 277 -5.65 -17.60 43.94
N PRO A 278 -5.74 -16.98 42.73
CA PRO A 278 -4.75 -16.11 42.08
C PRO A 278 -4.94 -14.59 42.33
N GLU A 279 -5.85 -14.18 43.22
CA GLU A 279 -6.18 -12.76 43.46
C GLU A 279 -5.09 -11.97 44.19
N ASN A 280 -4.17 -12.65 44.87
CA ASN A 280 -2.96 -12.02 45.40
C ASN A 280 -1.97 -11.57 44.32
N MET A 281 -2.00 -12.20 43.13
CA MET A 281 -0.95 -12.06 42.12
C MET A 281 -0.77 -10.62 41.58
N PRO A 282 -1.83 -9.84 41.27
CA PRO A 282 -1.68 -8.47 40.78
C PRO A 282 -0.86 -7.55 41.68
N ALA A 283 -0.98 -7.68 43.00
CA ALA A 283 -0.21 -6.86 43.95
C ALA A 283 1.28 -7.24 43.95
N ILE A 284 1.57 -8.53 43.78
CA ILE A 284 2.94 -9.05 43.67
C ILE A 284 3.56 -8.57 42.36
N TRP A 285 2.86 -8.71 41.23
CA TRP A 285 3.33 -8.20 39.94
C TRP A 285 3.51 -6.69 39.95
N ASP A 286 2.61 -5.92 40.56
CA ASP A 286 2.77 -4.47 40.73
C ASP A 286 4.02 -4.13 41.55
N THR A 287 4.34 -4.92 42.57
CA THR A 287 5.57 -4.77 43.37
C THR A 287 6.80 -5.04 42.52
N HIS A 288 6.87 -6.19 41.84
CA HIS A 288 8.04 -6.58 41.07
C HIS A 288 8.28 -5.69 39.84
N PHE A 289 7.24 -5.34 39.07
CA PHE A 289 7.42 -4.58 37.81
C PHE A 289 6.23 -3.70 37.39
N GLY A 290 5.00 -3.99 37.81
CA GLY A 290 3.82 -3.25 37.34
C GLY A 290 3.77 -1.78 37.78
N HIS A 291 4.49 -1.42 38.84
CA HIS A 291 4.70 -0.03 39.25
C HIS A 291 5.43 0.82 38.20
N LEU A 292 6.09 0.22 37.20
CA LEU A 292 6.68 0.96 36.07
C LEU A 292 5.61 1.73 35.29
N SER A 293 4.42 1.15 35.14
CA SER A 293 3.26 1.81 34.52
C SER A 293 2.88 3.10 35.26
N THR A 294 2.83 3.08 36.59
CA THR A 294 2.46 4.26 37.40
C THR A 294 3.56 5.32 37.44
N ARG A 295 4.81 4.93 37.15
CA ARG A 295 5.96 5.83 37.02
C ARG A 295 6.11 6.41 35.61
N GLY A 296 5.26 6.02 34.66
CA GLY A 296 5.38 6.47 33.28
C GLY A 296 6.67 5.95 32.62
N LEU A 297 7.03 4.69 32.87
CA LEU A 297 8.18 4.03 32.26
C LEU A 297 7.72 3.02 31.20
N PRO A 298 8.42 2.91 30.05
CA PRO A 298 8.12 1.91 29.02
C PRO A 298 8.43 0.50 29.51
N TRP A 299 7.45 -0.41 29.40
CA TRP A 299 7.63 -1.79 29.80
C TRP A 299 6.82 -2.78 28.94
N GLY A 300 7.26 -4.03 28.94
CA GLY A 300 6.59 -5.18 28.33
C GLY A 300 6.85 -6.45 29.16
N ILE A 301 6.73 -7.63 28.54
CA ILE A 301 7.12 -8.92 29.14
C ILE A 301 8.07 -9.68 28.21
N GLY A 302 9.25 -10.06 28.68
CA GLY A 302 10.28 -10.75 27.89
C GLY A 302 10.02 -12.26 27.77
N GLU A 303 9.53 -12.84 28.86
CA GLU A 303 9.10 -14.23 28.90
C GLU A 303 7.95 -14.42 29.89
N PHE A 304 6.95 -15.19 29.47
CA PHE A 304 5.95 -15.82 30.32
C PHE A 304 5.40 -17.06 29.62
N GLY A 305 5.07 -18.10 30.39
CA GLY A 305 4.59 -19.35 29.83
C GLY A 305 4.40 -20.43 30.89
N GLY A 306 3.97 -21.61 30.43
CA GLY A 306 3.66 -22.75 31.30
C GLY A 306 2.84 -23.79 30.55
N TRP A 307 2.68 -24.99 31.11
CA TRP A 307 1.93 -26.09 30.49
C TRP A 307 0.45 -25.76 30.26
N TYR A 308 -0.08 -24.70 30.89
CA TYR A 308 -1.48 -24.26 30.82
C TYR A 308 -2.47 -25.32 31.32
N THR A 309 -2.10 -25.99 32.42
CA THR A 309 -2.92 -27.00 33.09
C THR A 309 -2.99 -26.72 34.60
N GLY A 310 -4.01 -27.24 35.30
CA GLY A 310 -4.10 -27.10 36.76
C GLY A 310 -3.97 -25.65 37.25
N GLN A 311 -3.12 -25.43 38.27
CA GLN A 311 -2.85 -24.09 38.82
C GLN A 311 -2.17 -23.16 37.82
N ASP A 312 -1.43 -23.70 36.85
CA ASP A 312 -0.75 -22.89 35.82
C ASP A 312 -1.74 -22.24 34.86
N ARG A 313 -2.83 -22.95 34.52
CA ARG A 313 -3.94 -22.37 33.76
C ARG A 313 -4.56 -21.17 34.49
N VAL A 314 -4.83 -21.34 35.79
CA VAL A 314 -5.38 -20.29 36.65
C VAL A 314 -4.43 -19.08 36.73
N TRP A 315 -3.13 -19.34 36.87
CA TRP A 315 -2.09 -18.31 36.87
C TRP A 315 -2.05 -17.54 35.54
N GLN A 316 -1.94 -18.24 34.41
CA GLN A 316 -1.84 -17.63 33.09
C GLN A 316 -3.11 -16.84 32.72
N ASP A 317 -4.30 -17.35 33.06
CA ASP A 317 -5.56 -16.64 32.89
C ASP A 317 -5.55 -15.31 33.64
N ARG A 318 -5.16 -15.33 34.94
CA ARG A 318 -5.07 -14.12 35.76
C ARG A 318 -4.01 -13.14 35.24
N PHE A 319 -2.88 -13.66 34.78
CA PHE A 319 -1.79 -12.84 34.28
C PHE A 319 -2.17 -12.14 32.97
N VAL A 320 -2.82 -12.84 32.04
CA VAL A 320 -3.36 -12.21 30.82
C VAL A 320 -4.39 -11.14 31.15
N GLU A 321 -5.28 -11.36 32.12
CA GLU A 321 -6.21 -10.33 32.58
C GLU A 321 -5.51 -9.11 33.17
N TYR A 322 -4.46 -9.33 33.97
CA TYR A 322 -3.65 -8.26 34.53
C TYR A 322 -2.97 -7.42 33.45
N LEU A 323 -2.32 -8.05 32.47
CA LEU A 323 -1.69 -7.36 31.34
C LEU A 323 -2.70 -6.56 30.51
N ARG A 324 -3.89 -7.14 30.24
CA ARG A 324 -4.99 -6.44 29.56
C ARG A 324 -5.48 -5.24 30.35
N GLY A 325 -5.64 -5.39 31.67
CA GLY A 325 -6.05 -4.31 32.57
C GLY A 325 -5.06 -3.14 32.61
N LYS A 326 -3.77 -3.43 32.43
CA LYS A 326 -2.69 -2.43 32.34
C LYS A 326 -2.46 -1.92 30.90
N GLY A 327 -3.15 -2.47 29.90
CA GLY A 327 -3.01 -2.08 28.49
C GLY A 327 -1.68 -2.48 27.85
N VAL A 328 -1.01 -3.52 28.35
CA VAL A 328 0.30 -3.96 27.84
C VAL A 328 0.16 -4.55 26.42
N ARG A 329 1.01 -4.07 25.50
CA ARG A 329 1.00 -4.46 24.07
C ARG A 329 2.33 -4.99 23.57
N VAL A 330 3.30 -5.19 24.46
CA VAL A 330 4.65 -5.67 24.14
C VAL A 330 4.92 -6.86 25.03
N TRP A 331 4.94 -8.05 24.46
CA TRP A 331 5.16 -9.28 25.21
C TRP A 331 5.68 -10.39 24.31
N PHE A 332 6.44 -11.32 24.88
CA PHE A 332 6.94 -12.50 24.19
C PHE A 332 6.61 -13.76 25.01
N TYR A 333 5.83 -14.67 24.43
CA TYR A 333 5.46 -15.92 25.10
C TYR A 333 6.62 -16.92 25.04
N TRP A 334 6.90 -17.59 26.15
CA TRP A 334 7.84 -18.71 26.22
C TRP A 334 7.08 -20.05 26.15
N ALA A 335 7.10 -20.77 25.02
CA ALA A 335 7.82 -20.48 23.77
C ALA A 335 7.04 -20.91 22.53
N LEU A 336 7.59 -20.62 21.34
CA LEU A 336 7.19 -21.30 20.11
C LEU A 336 7.38 -22.81 20.25
N ASN A 337 8.53 -23.20 20.81
CA ASN A 337 9.00 -24.56 20.85
C ASN A 337 8.20 -25.43 21.84
N PRO A 338 7.78 -26.65 21.46
CA PRO A 338 7.12 -27.60 22.36
C PRO A 338 8.08 -28.20 23.41
N ASN A 339 9.38 -28.27 23.12
CA ASN A 339 10.36 -29.00 23.91
C ASN A 339 10.99 -28.20 25.07
N SER A 340 10.32 -27.13 25.52
CA SER A 340 10.59 -26.53 26.83
C SER A 340 10.03 -27.44 27.93
N GLY A 341 10.88 -27.91 28.84
CA GLY A 341 10.53 -29.01 29.76
C GLY A 341 9.50 -28.65 30.83
N ASP A 342 9.45 -27.40 31.23
CA ASP A 342 8.62 -26.85 32.30
C ASP A 342 7.45 -26.01 31.77
N THR A 343 7.47 -25.60 30.50
CA THR A 343 6.40 -24.79 29.91
C THR A 343 5.70 -25.42 28.70
N GLY A 344 6.33 -26.38 28.02
CA GLY A 344 5.94 -26.72 26.65
C GLY A 344 5.99 -25.50 25.72
N GLY A 345 5.17 -25.49 24.67
CA GLY A 345 5.11 -24.38 23.71
C GLY A 345 3.71 -24.05 23.21
N ILE A 346 3.66 -23.18 22.20
CA ILE A 346 2.45 -22.95 21.39
C ILE A 346 2.20 -24.07 20.38
N LEU A 347 3.24 -24.84 20.04
CA LEU A 347 3.15 -26.08 19.27
C LEU A 347 3.16 -27.29 20.21
N GLN A 348 2.63 -28.41 19.72
CA GLN A 348 2.77 -29.74 20.32
C GLN A 348 4.10 -30.38 19.87
N ASP A 349 4.45 -31.53 20.46
CA ASP A 349 5.73 -32.21 20.25
C ASP A 349 6.00 -32.60 18.78
N ASP A 350 4.99 -32.63 17.92
CA ASP A 350 5.12 -32.84 16.47
C ASP A 350 5.61 -31.60 15.70
N TRP A 351 5.83 -30.48 16.40
CA TRP A 351 6.18 -29.16 15.86
C TRP A 351 5.28 -28.67 14.73
N LYS A 352 4.03 -29.16 14.66
CA LYS A 352 3.07 -28.86 13.59
C LYS A 352 1.73 -28.48 14.17
N THR A 353 1.23 -29.26 15.12
CA THR A 353 -0.10 -29.06 15.70
C THR A 353 -0.04 -27.98 16.77
N PRO A 354 -0.91 -26.95 16.73
CA PRO A 354 -0.94 -25.94 17.79
C PRO A 354 -1.57 -26.47 19.10
N VAL A 355 -1.16 -25.91 20.23
CA VAL A 355 -1.86 -26.05 21.51
C VAL A 355 -2.99 -25.03 21.56
N GLN A 356 -4.17 -25.43 21.11
CA GLN A 356 -5.29 -24.51 20.86
C GLN A 356 -5.70 -23.67 22.08
N GLU A 357 -5.70 -24.26 23.28
CA GLU A 357 -6.08 -23.55 24.51
C GLU A 357 -5.12 -22.39 24.85
N LYS A 358 -3.81 -22.58 24.64
CA LYS A 358 -2.81 -21.51 24.81
C LYS A 358 -2.97 -20.42 23.75
N LEU A 359 -3.29 -20.78 22.51
CA LEU A 359 -3.60 -19.80 21.47
C LEU A 359 -4.84 -18.98 21.83
N ASP A 360 -5.88 -19.59 22.38
CA ASP A 360 -7.10 -18.89 22.78
C ASP A 360 -6.87 -17.96 23.97
N LEU A 361 -6.02 -18.35 24.94
CA LEU A 361 -5.50 -17.47 25.98
C LEU A 361 -4.81 -16.24 25.37
N LEU A 362 -3.81 -16.44 24.52
CA LEU A 362 -2.99 -15.35 23.98
C LEU A 362 -3.77 -14.46 23.03
N ARG A 363 -4.74 -15.01 22.29
CA ARG A 363 -5.68 -14.21 21.50
C ARG A 363 -6.49 -13.25 22.36
N ARG A 364 -6.88 -13.61 23.59
CA ARG A 364 -7.52 -12.64 24.52
C ARG A 364 -6.60 -11.48 24.84
N LEU A 365 -5.30 -11.71 24.94
CA LEU A 365 -4.29 -10.67 25.17
C LEU A 365 -4.05 -9.82 23.91
N MET A 366 -4.12 -10.42 22.71
CA MET A 366 -4.06 -9.70 21.43
C MET A 366 -5.34 -8.90 21.14
N ALA A 367 -6.49 -9.31 21.69
CA ALA A 367 -7.81 -8.79 21.35
C ALA A 367 -8.18 -7.49 22.09
N GLY A 368 -8.17 -6.38 21.33
CA GLY A 368 -9.29 -5.42 21.34
C GLY A 368 -10.58 -6.06 20.76
N PRO A 369 -11.70 -5.33 20.60
CA PRO A 369 -13.04 -5.91 20.39
C PRO A 369 -13.08 -6.93 19.23
N SER A 370 -13.83 -8.01 19.44
CA SER A 370 -13.89 -9.24 18.62
C SER A 370 -13.95 -9.02 17.10
N GLY A 371 -12.86 -9.42 16.44
CA GLY A 371 -12.71 -9.61 15.00
C GLY A 371 -11.25 -9.95 14.67
N LEU A 372 -10.98 -10.75 13.63
CA LEU A 372 -9.62 -10.92 13.10
C LEU A 372 -9.38 -9.75 12.14
N ALA A 373 -8.32 -8.97 12.37
CA ALA A 373 -7.97 -7.82 11.55
C ALA A 373 -6.53 -7.93 11.06
N PHE A 374 -6.30 -7.49 9.83
CA PHE A 374 -4.96 -7.36 9.26
C PHE A 374 -4.79 -5.96 8.69
N ASP A 375 -3.74 -5.26 9.13
CA ASP A 375 -3.33 -3.98 8.57
C ASP A 375 -2.25 -4.22 7.50
N PHE A 376 -2.40 -3.60 6.34
CA PHE A 376 -1.43 -3.70 5.24
C PHE A 376 -0.55 -2.45 5.21
N LEU A 377 0.59 -2.56 4.53
CA LEU A 377 1.38 -1.41 4.11
C LEU A 377 1.02 -1.03 2.66
N PRO A 378 1.14 0.25 2.27
CA PRO A 378 0.92 0.64 0.90
C PRO A 378 1.99 0.04 -0.02
N ALA A 379 1.58 -0.30 -1.25
CA ALA A 379 2.51 -0.75 -2.29
C ALA A 379 3.50 0.37 -2.63
N GLU A 380 4.75 -0.01 -2.89
CA GLU A 380 5.77 0.91 -3.40
C GLU A 380 5.61 1.02 -4.93
N GLY A 381 5.77 2.23 -5.48
CA GLY A 381 5.76 2.45 -6.94
C GLY A 381 4.43 2.17 -7.65
N GLU A 382 4.51 1.98 -8.97
CA GLU A 382 3.37 1.82 -9.86
C GLU A 382 2.59 0.52 -9.62
N VAL A 383 1.26 0.61 -9.68
CA VAL A 383 0.36 -0.55 -9.67
C VAL A 383 -0.42 -0.56 -10.98
N VAL A 384 0.00 -1.41 -11.89
CA VAL A 384 -0.55 -1.52 -13.24
C VAL A 384 -1.97 -2.09 -13.16
N ASN A 385 -2.95 -1.32 -13.64
CA ASN A 385 -4.36 -1.65 -13.61
C ASN A 385 -5.05 -1.07 -14.87
N PRO A 386 -6.21 -1.61 -15.29
CA PRO A 386 -7.01 -1.02 -16.36
C PRO A 386 -7.46 0.41 -16.02
N GLU A 387 -7.89 1.16 -17.03
CA GLU A 387 -8.61 2.44 -16.84
C GLU A 387 -7.82 3.59 -16.17
N ARG A 388 -6.53 3.40 -15.89
CA ARG A 388 -5.66 4.43 -15.29
C ARG A 388 -4.29 4.52 -15.95
N GLY A 389 -3.60 5.62 -15.68
CA GLY A 389 -2.19 5.80 -15.98
C GLY A 389 -1.92 6.26 -17.40
N PHE A 390 -0.73 5.97 -17.90
CA PHE A 390 -0.32 6.40 -19.23
C PHE A 390 -1.03 5.60 -20.34
N ALA A 391 -1.33 6.26 -21.45
CA ALA A 391 -1.97 5.66 -22.61
C ALA A 391 -1.07 5.77 -23.85
N SER A 392 -1.01 4.68 -24.63
CA SER A 392 -0.40 4.69 -25.96
C SER A 392 -1.39 5.17 -27.02
N ASP A 393 -0.89 5.59 -28.17
CA ASP A 393 -1.70 6.11 -29.28
C ASP A 393 -1.71 5.15 -30.48
N SER A 394 -2.83 5.13 -31.20
CA SER A 394 -2.97 4.45 -32.49
C SER A 394 -4.02 5.12 -33.35
N TYR A 395 -3.78 5.20 -34.67
CA TYR A 395 -4.58 5.99 -35.60
C TYR A 395 -5.04 5.16 -36.81
N TYR A 396 -6.34 5.14 -37.12
CA TYR A 396 -6.87 4.62 -38.38
C TYR A 396 -7.10 5.79 -39.35
N PRO A 397 -6.76 5.69 -40.65
CA PRO A 397 -6.33 4.48 -41.37
C PRO A 397 -4.80 4.25 -41.43
N ASP A 398 -3.98 5.13 -40.85
CA ASP A 398 -2.51 5.04 -40.91
C ASP A 398 -1.98 3.70 -40.34
N GLU A 399 -2.65 3.21 -39.29
CA GLU A 399 -2.58 1.86 -38.77
C GLU A 399 -3.93 1.16 -39.08
N PRO A 400 -4.03 0.43 -40.20
CA PRO A 400 -5.31 -0.13 -40.68
C PRO A 400 -5.99 -1.12 -39.73
N SER A 401 -5.23 -1.71 -38.81
CA SER A 401 -5.70 -2.55 -37.72
C SER A 401 -4.86 -2.30 -36.47
N LEU A 402 -5.46 -2.39 -35.30
CA LEU A 402 -4.78 -2.23 -34.02
C LEU A 402 -3.96 -3.48 -33.68
N ASP A 403 -2.63 -3.33 -33.69
CA ASP A 403 -1.71 -4.28 -33.05
C ASP A 403 -1.46 -3.85 -31.59
N ALA A 404 -2.36 -4.26 -30.70
CA ALA A 404 -2.32 -3.86 -29.30
C ALA A 404 -1.05 -4.38 -28.58
N GLU A 405 -0.59 -5.59 -28.92
CA GLU A 405 0.62 -6.18 -28.31
C GLU A 405 1.89 -5.42 -28.73
N ALA A 406 1.99 -4.99 -30.00
CA ALA A 406 3.10 -4.17 -30.44
C ALA A 406 3.14 -2.82 -29.70
N LYS A 407 1.98 -2.17 -29.48
CA LYS A 407 1.90 -0.92 -28.72
C LYS A 407 2.32 -1.12 -27.25
N LEU A 408 1.90 -2.21 -26.62
CA LEU A 408 2.35 -2.56 -25.27
C LEU A 408 3.87 -2.79 -25.21
N ALA A 409 4.42 -3.52 -26.19
CA ALA A 409 5.85 -3.80 -26.27
C ALA A 409 6.67 -2.52 -26.48
N GLU A 410 6.18 -1.59 -27.32
CA GLU A 410 6.80 -0.29 -27.53
C GLU A 410 6.82 0.53 -26.24
N ALA A 411 5.69 0.64 -25.54
CA ALA A 411 5.62 1.36 -24.27
C ALA A 411 6.58 0.78 -23.21
N ARG A 412 6.65 -0.56 -23.11
CA ARG A 412 7.59 -1.25 -22.20
C ARG A 412 9.04 -0.96 -22.54
N SER A 413 9.39 -0.88 -23.83
CA SER A 413 10.74 -0.51 -24.26
C SER A 413 11.17 0.90 -23.82
N GLN A 414 10.18 1.77 -23.56
CA GLN A 414 10.37 3.13 -23.05
C GLN A 414 10.23 3.23 -21.52
N GLY A 415 10.06 2.09 -20.85
CA GLY A 415 9.95 1.97 -19.40
C GLY A 415 8.54 2.19 -18.85
N PHE A 416 7.48 2.02 -19.66
CA PHE A 416 6.09 2.18 -19.24
C PHE A 416 5.33 0.85 -19.26
N GLU A 417 4.50 0.62 -18.25
CA GLU A 417 3.51 -0.46 -18.26
C GLU A 417 2.11 0.13 -18.49
N VAL A 418 1.63 0.08 -19.72
CA VAL A 418 0.35 0.68 -20.10
C VAL A 418 -0.77 -0.35 -20.16
N ARG A 419 -1.99 0.06 -19.78
CA ARG A 419 -3.22 -0.73 -19.94
C ARG A 419 -4.32 0.02 -20.69
N LEU A 420 -3.95 1.15 -21.29
CA LEU A 420 -4.80 2.03 -22.06
C LEU A 420 -4.17 2.30 -23.42
N ILE A 421 -5.00 2.24 -24.47
CA ILE A 421 -4.65 2.72 -25.80
C ILE A 421 -5.72 3.71 -26.25
N ARG A 422 -5.32 4.91 -26.63
CA ARG A 422 -6.16 5.84 -27.35
C ARG A 422 -6.16 5.48 -28.83
N ARG A 423 -7.33 5.11 -29.34
CA ARG A 423 -7.55 4.68 -30.72
C ARG A 423 -8.45 5.70 -31.42
N THR A 424 -7.86 6.44 -32.35
CA THR A 424 -8.55 7.47 -33.13
C THR A 424 -8.89 6.94 -34.52
N TYR A 425 -10.16 6.98 -34.89
CA TYR A 425 -10.65 6.62 -36.22
C TYR A 425 -10.93 7.87 -37.04
N TYR A 426 -10.05 8.16 -38.01
CA TYR A 426 -10.29 9.22 -38.98
C TYR A 426 -11.18 8.72 -40.13
N LEU A 427 -12.39 9.25 -40.19
CA LEU A 427 -13.46 8.86 -41.12
C LEU A 427 -13.57 9.80 -42.33
N HIS A 428 -12.55 10.60 -42.62
CA HIS A 428 -12.57 11.60 -43.71
C HIS A 428 -12.92 11.01 -45.08
N ALA A 429 -12.46 9.79 -45.37
CA ALA A 429 -12.81 9.07 -46.60
C ALA A 429 -14.31 8.74 -46.72
N PHE A 430 -15.04 8.73 -45.60
CA PHE A 430 -16.46 8.40 -45.50
C PHE A 430 -17.34 9.63 -45.24
N ALA A 431 -16.76 10.83 -45.08
CA ALA A 431 -17.51 12.05 -44.74
C ALA A 431 -18.58 12.44 -45.78
N GLY A 432 -18.45 11.97 -47.02
CA GLY A 432 -19.42 12.15 -48.10
C GLY A 432 -20.45 11.03 -48.27
N GLN A 433 -20.42 9.99 -47.43
CA GLN A 433 -21.21 8.75 -47.60
C GLN A 433 -22.13 8.56 -46.40
N ASP A 434 -23.40 8.19 -46.62
CA ASP A 434 -24.33 7.96 -45.50
C ASP A 434 -24.16 6.57 -44.86
N THR A 435 -23.50 5.65 -45.56
CA THR A 435 -23.20 4.29 -45.06
C THR A 435 -21.70 4.09 -44.90
N LEU A 436 -21.31 3.40 -43.84
CA LEU A 436 -19.93 2.98 -43.59
C LEU A 436 -19.68 1.63 -44.28
N PRO A 437 -18.50 1.43 -44.90
CA PRO A 437 -18.16 0.13 -45.47
C PRO A 437 -18.20 -0.99 -44.43
N SER A 438 -18.70 -2.16 -44.83
CA SER A 438 -18.69 -3.35 -43.97
C SER A 438 -17.28 -3.74 -43.52
N SER A 439 -16.28 -3.50 -44.37
CA SER A 439 -14.86 -3.70 -44.04
C SER A 439 -14.40 -2.84 -42.87
N PHE A 440 -14.82 -1.57 -42.81
CA PHE A 440 -14.50 -0.69 -41.68
C PHE A 440 -15.13 -1.20 -40.38
N LEU A 441 -16.41 -1.61 -40.42
CA LEU A 441 -17.10 -2.15 -39.24
C LEU A 441 -16.44 -3.46 -38.74
N GLN A 442 -15.94 -4.29 -39.67
CA GLN A 442 -15.16 -5.49 -39.34
C GLN A 442 -13.81 -5.13 -38.72
N THR A 443 -13.11 -4.13 -39.26
CA THR A 443 -11.87 -3.61 -38.65
C THR A 443 -12.12 -3.10 -37.23
N LEU A 444 -13.15 -2.28 -37.00
CA LEU A 444 -13.49 -1.78 -35.67
C LEU A 444 -13.76 -2.93 -34.69
N ALA A 445 -14.52 -3.94 -35.10
CA ALA A 445 -14.78 -5.13 -34.28
C ALA A 445 -13.50 -5.90 -33.97
N GLN A 446 -12.62 -6.07 -34.97
CA GLN A 446 -11.33 -6.75 -34.79
C GLN A 446 -10.39 -5.98 -33.88
N ASP A 447 -10.33 -4.65 -33.98
CA ASP A 447 -9.51 -3.79 -33.12
C ASP A 447 -9.95 -3.91 -31.64
N LEU A 448 -11.27 -3.92 -31.39
CA LEU A 448 -11.84 -4.14 -30.06
C LEU A 448 -11.52 -5.54 -29.52
N ALA A 449 -11.59 -6.57 -30.37
CA ALA A 449 -11.21 -7.93 -30.01
C ALA A 449 -9.71 -8.06 -29.73
N ASN A 450 -8.85 -7.38 -30.50
CA ASN A 450 -7.41 -7.34 -30.30
C ASN A 450 -7.06 -6.66 -28.97
N ALA A 451 -7.73 -5.56 -28.64
CA ALA A 451 -7.59 -4.90 -27.34
C ALA A 451 -7.98 -5.84 -26.18
N GLN A 452 -9.08 -6.58 -26.34
CA GLN A 452 -9.49 -7.60 -25.37
C GLN A 452 -8.43 -8.69 -25.20
N ALA A 453 -7.92 -9.20 -26.32
CA ALA A 453 -6.91 -10.25 -26.35
C ALA A 453 -5.57 -9.79 -25.75
N ALA A 454 -5.25 -8.50 -25.78
CA ALA A 454 -4.08 -7.93 -25.13
C ALA A 454 -4.32 -7.48 -23.67
N GLY A 455 -5.57 -7.55 -23.18
CA GLY A 455 -5.93 -7.11 -21.83
C GLY A 455 -5.91 -5.58 -21.64
N VAL A 456 -6.02 -4.79 -22.70
CA VAL A 456 -6.06 -3.32 -22.61
C VAL A 456 -7.48 -2.80 -22.76
N LYS A 457 -7.73 -1.58 -22.27
CA LYS A 457 -8.94 -0.83 -22.62
C LYS A 457 -8.63 0.28 -23.60
N LEU A 458 -9.63 0.64 -24.40
CA LEU A 458 -9.54 1.67 -25.42
C LEU A 458 -10.20 2.97 -24.97
N ILE A 459 -9.49 4.07 -25.20
CA ILE A 459 -10.06 5.41 -25.26
C ILE A 459 -10.38 5.65 -26.74
N LEU A 460 -11.65 5.75 -27.09
CA LEU A 460 -12.07 5.82 -28.50
C LEU A 460 -12.35 7.25 -28.92
N ARG A 461 -11.79 7.68 -30.05
CA ARG A 461 -12.15 8.93 -30.72
C ARG A 461 -12.53 8.63 -32.18
N PHE A 462 -13.64 9.19 -32.64
CA PHE A 462 -13.99 9.20 -34.07
C PHE A 462 -13.88 10.63 -34.56
N ALA A 463 -13.33 10.88 -35.75
CA ALA A 463 -13.19 12.23 -36.29
C ALA A 463 -13.25 12.24 -37.82
N TYR A 464 -13.93 13.20 -38.45
CA TYR A 464 -13.98 13.30 -39.91
C TYR A 464 -12.86 14.14 -40.52
N ARG A 465 -12.11 14.87 -39.69
CA ARG A 465 -11.08 15.80 -40.15
C ARG A 465 -9.75 15.42 -39.50
N PRO A 466 -8.81 14.81 -40.23
CA PRO A 466 -7.52 14.35 -39.67
C PRO A 466 -6.50 15.47 -39.49
N ASP A 467 -6.75 16.63 -40.07
CA ASP A 467 -5.90 17.82 -39.98
C ASP A 467 -6.77 19.06 -40.20
N GLU A 468 -6.19 20.21 -39.93
CA GLU A 468 -6.67 21.49 -40.40
C GLU A 468 -6.52 21.65 -41.91
N ASN A 469 -7.34 22.53 -42.46
CA ASN A 469 -7.31 22.85 -43.89
C ASN A 469 -6.18 23.82 -44.17
N ARG A 470 -4.96 23.33 -44.39
CA ARG A 470 -3.79 24.19 -44.63
C ARG A 470 -3.73 24.74 -46.06
N ALA A 471 -2.84 25.72 -46.27
CA ALA A 471 -2.62 26.21 -47.61
C ALA A 471 -1.97 25.15 -48.51
N ASN A 472 -2.65 24.81 -49.62
CA ASN A 472 -2.27 23.75 -50.57
C ASN A 472 -2.40 22.31 -50.03
N GLY A 473 -3.12 22.11 -48.91
CA GLY A 473 -3.48 20.79 -48.40
C GLY A 473 -4.87 20.33 -48.87
N PRO A 474 -5.23 19.05 -48.63
CA PRO A 474 -6.60 18.58 -48.79
C PRO A 474 -7.57 19.39 -47.91
N SER A 475 -8.76 19.66 -48.43
CA SER A 475 -9.83 20.32 -47.68
C SER A 475 -10.78 19.27 -47.10
N TYR A 476 -10.91 19.26 -45.78
CA TYR A 476 -11.81 18.42 -45.02
C TYR A 476 -12.97 19.25 -44.48
N CYS A 477 -14.20 18.76 -44.70
CA CYS A 477 -15.43 19.36 -44.22
C CYS A 477 -16.06 18.47 -43.16
N ASP A 478 -16.67 19.07 -42.15
CA ASP A 478 -17.55 18.34 -41.24
C ASP A 478 -18.81 17.88 -42.00
N PRO A 479 -19.24 16.61 -41.85
CA PRO A 479 -20.47 16.13 -42.45
C PRO A 479 -21.71 16.76 -41.76
N PRO A 480 -22.87 16.78 -42.43
CA PRO A 480 -24.12 17.19 -41.79
C PRO A 480 -24.49 16.24 -40.64
N LYS A 481 -25.23 16.77 -39.65
CA LYS A 481 -25.65 16.04 -38.44
C LYS A 481 -26.26 14.67 -38.78
N GLU A 482 -27.14 14.62 -39.78
CA GLU A 482 -27.87 13.42 -40.16
C GLU A 482 -26.94 12.27 -40.58
N ARG A 483 -25.81 12.60 -41.24
CA ARG A 483 -24.80 11.61 -41.61
C ARG A 483 -24.01 11.12 -40.40
N ILE A 484 -23.65 12.03 -39.49
CA ILE A 484 -23.00 11.67 -38.22
C ILE A 484 -23.88 10.69 -37.45
N LEU A 485 -25.17 10.99 -37.30
CA LEU A 485 -26.13 10.11 -36.62
C LEU A 485 -26.27 8.76 -37.35
N SER A 486 -26.29 8.75 -38.68
CA SER A 486 -26.33 7.51 -39.46
C SER A 486 -25.08 6.64 -39.25
N HIS A 487 -23.90 7.24 -39.19
CA HIS A 487 -22.64 6.52 -38.91
C HIS A 487 -22.60 5.99 -37.49
N LEU A 488 -23.03 6.77 -36.50
CA LEU A 488 -23.13 6.32 -35.11
C LEU A 488 -24.08 5.13 -34.97
N ALA A 489 -25.22 5.13 -35.66
CA ALA A 489 -26.14 3.99 -35.66
C ALA A 489 -25.52 2.70 -36.26
N GLN A 490 -24.54 2.82 -37.15
CA GLN A 490 -23.82 1.68 -37.76
C GLN A 490 -22.64 1.20 -36.89
N ILE A 491 -21.92 2.13 -36.27
CA ILE A 491 -20.82 1.87 -35.32
C ILE A 491 -21.35 1.26 -34.01
N GLY A 492 -22.50 1.74 -33.59
CA GLY A 492 -23.16 1.43 -32.32
C GLY A 492 -23.28 -0.03 -31.93
N PRO A 493 -23.84 -0.92 -32.80
CA PRO A 493 -23.90 -2.35 -32.55
C PRO A 493 -22.53 -2.97 -32.22
N VAL A 494 -21.46 -2.52 -32.89
CA VAL A 494 -20.10 -3.01 -32.64
C VAL A 494 -19.60 -2.56 -31.28
N LEU A 495 -19.80 -1.28 -30.91
CA LEU A 495 -19.40 -0.77 -29.59
C LEU A 495 -20.14 -1.47 -28.45
N ARG A 496 -21.46 -1.67 -28.58
CA ARG A 496 -22.29 -2.33 -27.57
C ARG A 496 -21.88 -3.78 -27.33
N GLN A 497 -21.46 -4.50 -28.36
CA GLN A 497 -20.97 -5.88 -28.23
C GLN A 497 -19.64 -5.98 -27.47
N HIS A 498 -18.87 -4.89 -27.44
CA HIS A 498 -17.52 -4.85 -26.87
C HIS A 498 -17.38 -3.78 -25.76
N LEU A 499 -18.45 -3.45 -25.03
CA LEU A 499 -18.42 -2.38 -24.01
C LEU A 499 -17.33 -2.59 -22.95
N GLY A 500 -17.03 -3.84 -22.61
CA GLY A 500 -16.02 -4.19 -21.62
C GLY A 500 -14.62 -3.67 -21.91
N VAL A 501 -14.23 -3.57 -23.19
CA VAL A 501 -12.92 -3.03 -23.57
C VAL A 501 -12.90 -1.52 -23.75
N ILE A 502 -14.05 -0.84 -23.69
CA ILE A 502 -14.12 0.61 -23.85
C ILE A 502 -13.94 1.26 -22.46
N ALA A 503 -12.88 2.04 -22.29
CA ALA A 503 -12.69 2.84 -21.07
C ALA A 503 -13.67 4.03 -21.06
N TYR A 504 -13.57 4.89 -22.07
CA TYR A 504 -14.48 5.99 -22.35
C TYR A 504 -14.31 6.45 -23.80
N LEU A 505 -15.21 7.31 -24.27
CA LEU A 505 -15.11 7.94 -25.59
C LEU A 505 -14.69 9.39 -25.45
N GLU A 506 -13.87 9.89 -26.36
CA GLU A 506 -13.73 11.32 -26.59
C GLU A 506 -14.80 11.74 -27.58
N ALA A 507 -15.52 12.83 -27.30
CA ALA A 507 -16.75 13.19 -28.01
C ALA A 507 -16.55 13.28 -29.54
N GLY A 508 -15.38 13.79 -29.97
CA GLY A 508 -14.92 13.66 -31.34
C GLY A 508 -15.87 14.27 -32.37
N LEU A 509 -15.81 13.76 -33.59
CA LEU A 509 -16.74 13.92 -34.72
C LEU A 509 -16.80 15.32 -35.34
N ILE A 510 -16.55 16.37 -34.57
CA ILE A 510 -16.74 17.76 -34.99
C ILE A 510 -15.39 18.48 -34.96
N GLY A 511 -15.02 19.06 -36.10
CA GLY A 511 -13.79 19.84 -36.24
C GLY A 511 -12.54 19.01 -36.51
N PRO A 512 -11.41 19.68 -36.79
CA PRO A 512 -10.09 19.06 -36.90
C PRO A 512 -9.79 18.23 -35.66
N TRP A 513 -9.27 17.02 -35.91
CA TRP A 513 -8.97 16.00 -34.91
C TRP A 513 -10.14 15.62 -33.99
N GLY A 514 -11.36 16.08 -34.27
CA GLY A 514 -12.54 15.90 -33.41
C GLY A 514 -12.52 16.75 -32.12
N GLU A 515 -11.77 17.85 -32.09
CA GLU A 515 -11.46 18.59 -30.86
C GLU A 515 -12.43 19.72 -30.50
N TRP A 516 -13.36 20.06 -31.40
CA TRP A 516 -14.37 21.10 -31.21
C TRP A 516 -13.86 22.55 -31.11
N HIS A 517 -12.56 22.79 -31.36
CA HIS A 517 -12.05 24.17 -31.46
C HIS A 517 -12.64 24.91 -32.68
N SER A 518 -13.12 24.15 -33.68
CA SER A 518 -13.77 24.69 -34.88
C SER A 518 -14.77 23.71 -35.50
N ALA A 519 -15.62 24.22 -36.39
CA ALA A 519 -16.56 23.42 -37.17
C ALA A 519 -16.77 24.08 -38.55
N SER A 520 -17.06 23.28 -39.58
CA SER A 520 -17.39 23.77 -40.92
C SER A 520 -18.69 24.60 -40.88
N PRO A 521 -18.68 25.83 -41.41
CA PRO A 521 -19.88 26.69 -41.47
C PRO A 521 -21.07 26.02 -42.17
N GLU A 522 -20.80 25.19 -43.19
CA GLU A 522 -21.82 24.50 -44.00
C GLU A 522 -22.66 23.54 -43.17
N ALA A 523 -22.02 22.79 -42.26
CA ALA A 523 -22.70 21.84 -41.40
C ALA A 523 -23.41 22.54 -40.22
N ALA A 524 -22.92 23.72 -39.84
CA ALA A 524 -23.42 24.54 -38.73
C ALA A 524 -23.67 23.70 -37.47
N LEU A 525 -22.71 22.83 -37.15
CA LEU A 525 -22.81 21.90 -36.02
C LEU A 525 -22.60 22.60 -34.67
N MET A 526 -21.92 23.75 -34.68
CA MET A 526 -21.63 24.55 -33.48
C MET A 526 -21.80 26.04 -33.80
N ASP A 527 -22.14 26.82 -32.77
CA ASP A 527 -22.34 28.27 -32.87
C ASP A 527 -21.02 29.01 -32.62
N PRO A 528 -20.85 30.24 -33.15
CA PRO A 528 -19.75 31.13 -32.74
C PRO A 528 -19.78 31.44 -31.24
N LEU A 529 -18.61 31.56 -30.61
CA LEU A 529 -18.54 32.07 -29.24
C LEU A 529 -18.97 33.56 -29.22
N PRO A 530 -19.90 33.96 -28.32
CA PRO A 530 -20.33 35.35 -28.18
C PRO A 530 -19.17 36.29 -27.88
N GLY A 531 -19.17 37.45 -28.53
CA GLY A 531 -18.13 38.46 -28.36
C GLY A 531 -16.83 38.17 -29.13
N TYR A 532 -16.69 36.99 -29.76
CA TYR A 532 -15.56 36.66 -30.61
C TYR A 532 -15.88 36.94 -32.09
N GLN A 533 -15.03 37.72 -32.75
CA GLN A 533 -15.18 38.03 -34.18
C GLN A 533 -14.42 37.01 -35.04
N GLU A 534 -15.12 36.01 -35.55
CA GLU A 534 -14.52 34.92 -36.36
C GLU A 534 -14.06 35.36 -37.76
N GLY A 535 -14.40 36.57 -38.21
CA GLY A 535 -14.13 37.01 -39.59
C GLY A 535 -14.92 36.25 -40.66
N SER A 536 -14.62 36.49 -41.94
CA SER A 536 -15.27 35.82 -43.07
C SER A 536 -14.79 34.37 -43.20
N GLN A 537 -15.73 33.45 -43.35
CA GLN A 537 -15.49 32.01 -43.26
C GLN A 537 -15.52 31.37 -44.65
N PRO A 538 -14.40 30.81 -45.15
CA PRO A 538 -14.41 30.07 -46.41
C PRO A 538 -15.11 28.71 -46.24
N PRO A 539 -15.62 28.10 -47.32
CA PRO A 539 -16.24 26.80 -47.20
C PRO A 539 -15.33 25.74 -46.62
N CYS A 540 -15.85 24.99 -45.65
CA CYS A 540 -15.15 24.00 -44.85
C CYS A 540 -14.03 24.55 -43.94
N GLY A 541 -13.77 25.87 -43.96
CA GLY A 541 -12.90 26.63 -43.04
C GLY A 541 -11.41 26.29 -43.12
N ARG A 542 -10.54 27.27 -43.44
CA ARG A 542 -9.08 27.07 -43.58
C ARG A 542 -8.32 27.18 -42.25
N GLN A 543 -8.74 28.08 -41.36
CA GLN A 543 -8.00 28.47 -40.15
C GLN A 543 -8.95 29.02 -39.10
N ASN A 544 -9.92 28.22 -38.68
CA ASN A 544 -10.86 28.65 -37.65
C ASN A 544 -10.26 28.33 -36.30
N TYR A 545 -9.25 29.08 -35.88
CA TYR A 545 -8.88 29.02 -34.48
C TYR A 545 -9.94 29.75 -33.67
N ASP A 546 -10.21 29.15 -32.53
CA ASP A 546 -10.80 29.74 -31.35
C ASP A 546 -12.33 29.80 -31.29
N ARG A 547 -12.82 28.79 -30.56
CA ARG A 547 -13.96 28.86 -29.63
C ARG A 547 -15.32 28.78 -30.31
N LYS A 548 -15.75 27.54 -30.50
CA LYS A 548 -17.14 27.21 -30.86
C LYS A 548 -17.92 26.80 -29.62
N LEU A 549 -19.21 27.12 -29.62
CA LEU A 549 -20.14 26.67 -28.60
C LEU A 549 -21.02 25.53 -29.12
N PRO A 550 -21.23 24.47 -28.34
CA PRO A 550 -22.25 23.49 -28.64
C PRO A 550 -23.62 24.14 -28.88
N ASN A 551 -24.34 23.61 -29.87
CA ASN A 551 -25.71 24.01 -30.18
C ASN A 551 -26.62 22.75 -30.16
N PRO A 552 -27.94 22.87 -30.45
CA PRO A 552 -28.84 21.71 -30.42
C PRO A 552 -28.39 20.52 -31.28
N LYS A 553 -27.74 20.76 -32.44
CA LYS A 553 -27.21 19.68 -33.27
C LYS A 553 -26.05 18.94 -32.59
N THR A 554 -25.15 19.68 -31.93
CA THR A 554 -24.08 19.07 -31.12
C THR A 554 -24.68 18.21 -30.01
N LEU A 555 -25.71 18.72 -29.31
CA LEU A 555 -26.37 17.99 -28.22
C LEU A 555 -26.95 16.66 -28.72
N GLU A 556 -27.65 16.65 -29.85
CA GLU A 556 -28.17 15.41 -30.45
C GLU A 556 -27.07 14.40 -30.78
N VAL A 557 -25.93 14.86 -31.34
CA VAL A 557 -24.77 14.00 -31.64
C VAL A 557 -24.18 13.39 -30.37
N VAL A 558 -24.00 14.18 -29.32
CA VAL A 558 -23.49 13.72 -28.03
C VAL A 558 -24.44 12.74 -27.36
N GLN A 559 -25.75 13.01 -27.40
CA GLN A 559 -26.76 12.10 -26.86
C GLN A 559 -26.78 10.77 -27.62
N ALA A 560 -26.67 10.80 -28.95
CA ALA A 560 -26.54 9.59 -29.76
C ALA A 560 -25.27 8.81 -29.39
N LEU A 561 -24.12 9.48 -29.26
CA LEU A 561 -22.88 8.83 -28.84
C LEU A 561 -23.02 8.16 -27.48
N LEU A 562 -23.63 8.84 -26.51
CA LEU A 562 -23.92 8.30 -25.18
C LEU A 562 -24.87 7.09 -25.23
N GLN A 563 -25.82 7.04 -26.16
CA GLN A 563 -26.72 5.89 -26.35
C GLN A 563 -25.97 4.65 -26.87
N GLU A 564 -24.92 4.84 -27.66
CA GLU A 564 -24.13 3.74 -28.23
C GLU A 564 -23.13 3.12 -27.24
N VAL A 565 -22.82 3.81 -26.14
CA VAL A 565 -21.94 3.30 -25.07
C VAL A 565 -22.58 3.36 -23.68
N PRO A 566 -23.67 2.62 -23.44
CA PRO A 566 -24.39 2.67 -22.17
C PRO A 566 -23.45 2.40 -20.99
N GLY A 567 -23.59 3.20 -19.93
CA GLY A 567 -22.74 3.10 -18.73
C GLY A 567 -21.32 3.69 -18.87
N ARG A 568 -20.85 4.00 -20.08
CA ARG A 568 -19.54 4.64 -20.31
C ARG A 568 -19.64 6.17 -20.38
N LYS A 569 -18.51 6.83 -20.14
CA LYS A 569 -18.39 8.28 -20.20
C LYS A 569 -18.06 8.75 -21.62
N VAL A 570 -18.48 9.96 -21.95
CA VAL A 570 -18.05 10.71 -23.14
C VAL A 570 -17.34 11.98 -22.66
N ALA A 571 -16.04 12.08 -22.90
CA ALA A 571 -15.22 13.20 -22.52
C ALA A 571 -15.32 14.33 -23.55
N VAL A 572 -15.58 15.54 -23.07
CA VAL A 572 -15.54 16.77 -23.88
C VAL A 572 -14.33 17.61 -23.48
N ARG A 573 -13.79 18.37 -24.44
CA ARG A 573 -12.58 19.17 -24.21
C ARG A 573 -12.81 20.34 -23.24
N TYR A 574 -13.84 21.13 -23.53
CA TYR A 574 -14.03 22.43 -22.89
C TYR A 574 -15.02 22.36 -21.71
N PRO A 575 -14.70 22.97 -20.55
CA PRO A 575 -15.65 23.11 -19.44
C PRO A 575 -16.94 23.83 -19.88
N MET A 576 -16.81 24.91 -20.66
CA MET A 576 -17.94 25.62 -21.25
C MET A 576 -18.79 24.74 -22.17
N ALA A 577 -18.20 23.75 -22.86
CA ALA A 577 -18.96 22.86 -23.73
C ALA A 577 -19.87 21.93 -22.91
N LYS A 578 -19.38 21.37 -21.80
CA LYS A 578 -20.24 20.60 -20.88
C LYS A 578 -21.33 21.47 -20.29
N ALA A 579 -20.99 22.65 -19.75
CA ALA A 579 -21.98 23.57 -19.20
C ALA A 579 -23.05 23.95 -20.24
N LYS A 580 -22.64 24.21 -21.49
CA LYS A 580 -23.56 24.56 -22.57
C LYS A 580 -24.47 23.41 -22.99
N LEU A 581 -23.96 22.18 -23.06
CA LEU A 581 -24.77 21.00 -23.36
C LEU A 581 -25.85 20.78 -22.29
N LEU A 582 -25.53 21.00 -21.01
CA LEU A 582 -26.50 20.92 -19.91
C LEU A 582 -27.55 22.02 -19.98
N GLU A 583 -27.14 23.24 -20.31
CA GLU A 583 -28.07 24.36 -20.52
C GLU A 583 -29.04 24.09 -21.66
N LEU A 584 -28.56 23.55 -22.78
CA LEU A 584 -29.38 23.20 -23.93
C LEU A 584 -30.35 22.05 -23.60
N GLU A 585 -29.90 21.02 -22.86
CA GLU A 585 -30.77 19.92 -22.40
C GLU A 585 -31.92 20.45 -21.52
N ALA A 586 -31.66 21.49 -20.73
CA ALA A 586 -32.66 22.17 -19.91
C ALA A 586 -33.54 23.18 -20.70
N GLY A 587 -33.39 23.27 -22.02
CA GLY A 587 -34.16 24.20 -22.87
C GLY A 587 -33.66 25.65 -22.83
N GLY A 588 -32.41 25.88 -22.44
CA GLY A 588 -31.78 27.19 -22.41
C GLY A 588 -31.51 27.79 -23.79
N PRO A 589 -31.10 29.09 -23.84
CA PRO A 589 -30.93 29.83 -25.09
C PRO A 589 -29.77 29.29 -25.95
N VAL A 590 -29.89 29.38 -27.28
CA VAL A 590 -28.81 29.03 -28.24
C VAL A 590 -27.88 30.24 -28.47
N GLY A 591 -26.65 30.01 -28.94
CA GLY A 591 -25.74 31.10 -29.32
C GLY A 591 -25.31 32.06 -28.22
N THR A 592 -25.53 31.74 -26.94
CA THR A 592 -25.05 32.50 -25.78
C THR A 592 -24.07 31.67 -24.96
N TYR A 593 -23.15 32.34 -24.27
CA TYR A 593 -22.25 31.69 -23.32
C TYR A 593 -23.09 31.08 -22.17
N PRO A 594 -22.75 29.88 -21.66
CA PRO A 594 -23.56 29.21 -20.64
C PRO A 594 -23.68 30.03 -19.36
N ALA A 595 -24.89 30.06 -18.78
CA ALA A 595 -25.09 30.73 -17.50
C ALA A 595 -24.26 30.08 -16.37
N ALA A 596 -23.79 30.91 -15.42
CA ALA A 596 -22.93 30.47 -14.31
C ALA A 596 -23.49 29.27 -13.51
N THR A 597 -24.82 29.14 -13.43
CA THR A 597 -25.51 28.02 -12.75
C THR A 597 -25.23 26.66 -13.37
N TYR A 598 -24.86 26.59 -14.65
CA TYR A 598 -24.52 25.33 -15.33
C TYR A 598 -23.07 24.89 -15.13
N PHE A 599 -22.24 25.70 -14.46
CA PHE A 599 -20.92 25.31 -13.94
C PHE A 599 -21.01 24.68 -12.55
N THR A 600 -22.14 24.07 -12.21
CA THR A 600 -22.34 23.35 -10.94
C THR A 600 -21.76 21.94 -11.06
N PRO A 601 -20.72 21.57 -10.27
CA PRO A 601 -20.12 20.23 -10.30
C PRO A 601 -21.11 19.11 -9.96
N LEU A 602 -20.76 17.88 -10.32
CA LEU A 602 -21.44 16.68 -9.85
C LEU A 602 -21.39 16.56 -8.31
N THR A 603 -22.52 16.17 -7.73
CA THR A 603 -22.60 15.72 -6.33
C THR A 603 -22.41 14.20 -6.25
N PRO A 604 -22.08 13.62 -5.07
CA PRO A 604 -22.01 12.17 -4.88
C PRO A 604 -23.28 11.42 -5.34
N ALA A 605 -24.46 12.02 -5.16
CA ALA A 605 -25.73 11.43 -5.54
C ALA A 605 -25.95 11.39 -7.06
N GLU A 606 -25.37 12.34 -7.81
CA GLU A 606 -25.49 12.44 -9.26
C GLU A 606 -24.41 11.63 -9.99
N ALA A 607 -23.19 11.57 -9.43
CA ALA A 607 -21.95 11.05 -10.01
C ALA A 607 -22.07 9.76 -10.84
N HIS A 608 -22.88 8.82 -10.36
CA HIS A 608 -22.98 7.45 -10.90
C HIS A 608 -24.32 7.17 -11.61
N GLY A 609 -25.11 8.22 -11.85
CA GLY A 609 -26.34 8.16 -12.61
C GLY A 609 -26.11 8.03 -14.13
N ASN A 610 -27.21 7.86 -14.88
CA ASN A 610 -27.20 7.80 -16.35
C ASN A 610 -27.67 9.12 -17.00
N THR A 611 -27.51 10.25 -16.30
CA THR A 611 -27.85 11.58 -16.83
C THR A 611 -26.73 12.10 -17.74
N LEU A 612 -27.03 13.09 -18.57
CA LEU A 612 -26.03 13.80 -19.38
C LEU A 612 -24.90 14.35 -18.50
N LYS A 613 -25.26 15.03 -17.40
CA LYS A 613 -24.29 15.58 -16.43
C LYS A 613 -23.33 14.53 -15.87
N ALA A 614 -23.84 13.36 -15.47
CA ALA A 614 -23.06 12.28 -14.88
C ALA A 614 -22.18 11.56 -15.90
N ARG A 615 -22.58 11.54 -17.17
CA ARG A 615 -21.88 10.79 -18.22
C ARG A 615 -20.93 11.61 -19.10
N LEU A 616 -21.02 12.94 -19.03
CA LEU A 616 -19.99 13.79 -19.62
C LEU A 616 -18.76 13.84 -18.72
N GLY A 617 -17.61 13.49 -19.29
CA GLY A 617 -16.29 13.63 -18.70
C GLY A 617 -15.49 14.76 -19.32
N ALA A 618 -14.22 14.81 -18.98
CA ALA A 618 -13.29 15.84 -19.40
C ALA A 618 -12.09 15.24 -20.16
N HIS A 619 -11.60 16.00 -21.13
CA HIS A 619 -10.38 15.71 -21.85
C HIS A 619 -9.62 17.03 -22.04
N ASN A 620 -8.29 17.07 -21.93
CA ASN A 620 -7.52 18.29 -22.18
C ASN A 620 -6.35 17.98 -23.12
N ASP A 621 -6.44 18.45 -24.37
CA ASP A 621 -5.47 18.16 -25.43
C ASP A 621 -4.19 19.05 -25.36
N CYS A 622 -4.10 19.95 -24.37
CA CYS A 622 -2.99 20.89 -24.21
C CYS A 622 -2.74 21.20 -22.72
N PHE A 623 -2.85 20.20 -21.86
CA PHE A 623 -2.73 20.39 -20.42
C PHE A 623 -1.39 21.01 -20.04
N LEU A 624 -1.41 22.03 -19.17
CA LEU A 624 -0.24 22.79 -18.72
C LEU A 624 0.60 23.38 -19.86
N SER A 625 0.01 23.67 -21.02
CA SER A 625 0.78 24.18 -22.16
C SER A 625 0.80 25.72 -22.23
N SER A 626 -0.15 26.39 -21.57
CA SER A 626 -0.21 27.85 -21.38
C SER A 626 -1.09 28.17 -20.16
N GLU A 627 -1.28 29.45 -19.83
CA GLU A 627 -2.21 29.88 -18.76
C GLU A 627 -3.65 29.36 -18.96
N ASN A 628 -4.06 29.19 -20.21
CA ASN A 628 -5.39 28.71 -20.62
C ASN A 628 -5.38 27.37 -21.36
N ASP A 629 -4.27 26.64 -21.33
CA ASP A 629 -4.08 25.35 -22.03
C ASP A 629 -4.46 25.42 -23.52
N TYR A 630 -3.91 26.40 -24.23
CA TYR A 630 -4.19 26.70 -25.64
C TYR A 630 -5.70 26.74 -25.97
N GLY A 631 -6.46 27.41 -25.09
CA GLY A 631 -7.88 27.67 -25.28
C GLY A 631 -8.83 26.64 -24.69
N THR A 632 -8.33 25.60 -24.00
CA THR A 632 -9.20 24.70 -23.22
C THR A 632 -10.00 25.47 -22.15
N TYR A 633 -9.38 26.46 -21.52
CA TYR A 633 -10.07 27.38 -20.62
C TYR A 633 -10.35 28.73 -21.29
N TYR A 634 -11.30 29.48 -20.72
CA TYR A 634 -11.63 30.83 -21.15
C TYR A 634 -10.38 31.68 -21.31
N TYR A 635 -10.35 32.44 -22.39
CA TYR A 635 -9.11 32.97 -22.94
C TYR A 635 -8.63 34.26 -22.31
N ASP A 636 -9.55 35.05 -21.78
CA ASP A 636 -9.22 36.22 -20.97
C ASP A 636 -8.99 35.74 -19.54
N PRO A 637 -7.76 35.88 -18.99
CA PRO A 637 -7.51 35.57 -17.59
C PRO A 637 -8.44 36.39 -16.69
N GLY A 638 -9.04 35.74 -15.70
CA GLY A 638 -9.96 36.38 -14.77
C GLY A 638 -11.10 35.47 -14.30
N PRO A 639 -12.19 36.06 -13.76
CA PRO A 639 -13.23 35.30 -13.05
C PRO A 639 -13.88 34.17 -13.85
N GLN A 640 -14.02 34.34 -15.18
CA GLN A 640 -14.62 33.31 -16.03
C GLN A 640 -13.69 32.11 -16.22
N GLN A 641 -12.40 32.36 -16.44
CA GLN A 641 -11.40 31.30 -16.54
C GLN A 641 -11.27 30.57 -15.20
N ASP A 642 -11.26 31.30 -14.08
CA ASP A 642 -11.21 30.71 -12.74
C ASP A 642 -12.44 29.83 -12.45
N LEU A 643 -13.64 30.28 -12.85
CA LEU A 643 -14.88 29.50 -12.75
C LEU A 643 -14.79 28.19 -13.53
N GLU A 644 -14.29 28.21 -14.77
CA GLU A 644 -14.13 27.01 -15.59
C GLU A 644 -13.11 26.03 -14.98
N ARG A 645 -11.96 26.53 -14.51
CA ARG A 645 -10.92 25.71 -13.87
C ARG A 645 -11.43 25.08 -12.59
N GLU A 646 -12.21 25.81 -11.80
CA GLU A 646 -12.79 25.28 -10.57
C GLU A 646 -13.94 24.31 -10.84
N TYR A 647 -14.74 24.54 -11.89
CA TYR A 647 -15.74 23.57 -12.31
C TYR A 647 -15.09 22.23 -12.69
N TRP A 648 -14.04 22.24 -13.51
CA TRP A 648 -13.32 21.02 -13.89
C TRP A 648 -12.63 20.34 -12.70
N SER A 649 -11.99 21.08 -11.79
CA SER A 649 -11.31 20.48 -10.63
C SER A 649 -12.27 19.72 -9.71
N GLN A 650 -13.51 20.20 -9.58
CA GLN A 650 -14.53 19.60 -8.71
C GLN A 650 -15.34 18.52 -9.42
N ASP A 651 -15.68 18.72 -10.69
CA ASP A 651 -16.53 17.78 -11.44
C ASP A 651 -15.79 16.45 -11.74
N THR A 652 -14.48 16.55 -12.03
CA THR A 652 -13.58 15.39 -12.26
C THR A 652 -13.29 14.57 -11.00
N LEU A 653 -13.79 14.99 -9.83
CA LEU A 653 -13.82 14.12 -8.64
C LEU A 653 -14.62 12.83 -8.89
N TYR A 654 -15.61 12.89 -9.79
CA TYR A 654 -16.58 11.82 -10.03
C TYR A 654 -16.63 11.33 -11.49
N THR A 655 -15.96 12.03 -12.42
CA THR A 655 -15.92 11.68 -13.84
C THR A 655 -14.49 11.57 -14.35
N VAL A 656 -14.33 11.10 -15.58
CA VAL A 656 -13.01 10.90 -16.18
C VAL A 656 -12.37 12.24 -16.57
N MET A 657 -11.05 12.36 -16.37
CA MET A 657 -10.20 13.40 -16.96
C MET A 657 -9.03 12.74 -17.68
N GLY A 658 -9.02 12.79 -19.01
CA GLY A 658 -7.87 12.37 -19.82
C GLY A 658 -7.20 13.55 -20.50
N GLY A 659 -6.14 13.30 -21.25
CA GLY A 659 -5.55 14.36 -22.07
C GLY A 659 -4.12 14.10 -22.50
N GLU A 660 -3.52 15.16 -23.01
CA GLU A 660 -2.14 15.24 -23.44
C GLU A 660 -1.59 16.66 -23.21
N THR A 661 -0.31 16.84 -23.48
CA THR A 661 0.41 18.12 -23.38
C THR A 661 0.90 18.50 -24.76
N CYS A 662 0.80 19.75 -25.18
CA CYS A 662 1.13 20.14 -26.56
C CYS A 662 2.40 21.01 -26.69
N THR A 663 3.16 21.15 -25.62
CA THR A 663 4.45 21.88 -25.59
C THR A 663 5.59 21.02 -25.01
N PRO A 664 6.87 21.33 -25.33
CA PRO A 664 8.02 20.58 -24.82
C PRO A 664 8.22 20.60 -23.30
N GLY A 665 7.62 21.59 -22.62
CA GLY A 665 7.64 21.72 -21.18
C GLY A 665 6.37 22.40 -20.68
N PRO A 666 6.09 22.32 -19.37
CA PRO A 666 4.90 22.91 -18.77
C PRO A 666 5.00 24.44 -18.70
N TYR A 667 3.87 25.10 -18.85
CA TYR A 667 3.63 26.41 -18.30
C TYR A 667 3.60 26.32 -16.77
N VAL A 668 4.44 27.12 -16.13
CA VAL A 668 4.53 27.25 -14.67
C VAL A 668 4.48 28.74 -14.33
N PRO A 669 3.54 29.18 -13.48
CA PRO A 669 3.46 30.58 -13.06
C PRO A 669 4.78 31.06 -12.42
N PRO A 670 5.17 32.33 -12.62
CA PRO A 670 6.38 32.87 -12.00
C PRO A 670 6.39 32.71 -10.47
N GLY A 671 7.48 32.17 -9.93
CA GLY A 671 7.68 31.99 -8.49
C GLY A 671 7.20 30.64 -7.92
N GLU A 672 6.58 29.79 -8.74
CA GLU A 672 6.22 28.42 -8.37
C GLU A 672 7.40 27.44 -8.54
N ASP A 673 7.43 26.40 -7.71
CA ASP A 673 8.28 25.23 -7.95
C ASP A 673 7.70 24.41 -9.11
N PRO A 674 8.43 24.22 -10.24
CA PRO A 674 7.90 23.52 -11.40
C PRO A 674 7.40 22.11 -11.10
N ALA A 675 8.14 21.33 -10.29
CA ALA A 675 7.79 19.94 -10.02
C ALA A 675 6.52 19.85 -9.15
N GLY A 676 6.50 20.60 -8.04
CA GLY A 676 5.35 20.69 -7.15
C GLY A 676 4.11 21.28 -7.82
N TYR A 677 4.27 22.29 -8.68
CA TYR A 677 3.15 22.88 -9.41
C TYR A 677 2.50 21.86 -10.35
N VAL A 678 3.28 21.21 -11.21
CA VAL A 678 2.78 20.22 -12.17
C VAL A 678 2.07 19.08 -11.45
N TYR A 679 2.70 18.51 -10.40
CA TYR A 679 2.08 17.45 -9.59
C TYR A 679 0.74 17.90 -8.98
N ARG A 680 0.68 19.10 -8.39
CA ARG A 680 -0.56 19.66 -7.82
C ARG A 680 -1.63 19.90 -8.88
N GLN A 681 -1.28 20.24 -10.11
CA GLN A 681 -2.29 20.40 -11.18
C GLN A 681 -2.85 19.04 -11.62
N PHE A 682 -2.02 18.01 -11.81
CA PHE A 682 -2.52 16.65 -12.08
C PHE A 682 -3.46 16.16 -10.97
N GLN A 683 -3.10 16.44 -9.71
CA GLN A 683 -3.95 16.13 -8.56
C GLN A 683 -5.24 16.97 -8.54
N ARG A 684 -5.17 18.29 -8.81
CA ARG A 684 -6.32 19.19 -8.80
C ARG A 684 -7.39 18.75 -9.80
N PHE A 685 -6.99 18.37 -11.00
CA PHE A 685 -7.89 17.99 -12.09
C PHE A 685 -8.15 16.48 -12.19
N ARG A 686 -7.70 15.70 -11.20
CA ARG A 686 -8.04 14.28 -11.05
C ARG A 686 -7.72 13.44 -12.28
N PHE A 687 -6.59 13.74 -12.92
CA PHE A 687 -6.19 13.09 -14.17
C PHE A 687 -6.18 11.58 -14.04
N SER A 688 -6.98 10.95 -14.87
CA SER A 688 -7.14 9.49 -14.98
C SER A 688 -6.12 8.89 -15.93
N SER A 689 -5.83 9.59 -17.02
CA SER A 689 -4.84 9.15 -18.00
C SER A 689 -4.12 10.29 -18.71
N LEU A 690 -2.92 10.00 -19.23
CA LEU A 690 -2.10 10.93 -20.01
C LEU A 690 -1.51 10.22 -21.23
N ASN A 691 -1.60 10.85 -22.40
CA ASN A 691 -0.99 10.37 -23.63
C ASN A 691 0.55 10.39 -23.55
N LEU A 692 1.20 9.30 -23.95
CA LEU A 692 2.65 9.16 -23.97
C LEU A 692 3.34 9.81 -25.17
N HIS A 693 2.68 9.87 -26.32
CA HIS A 693 3.37 10.03 -27.60
C HIS A 693 3.30 11.44 -28.16
N TYR A 694 2.30 12.22 -27.76
CA TYR A 694 2.04 13.52 -28.41
C TYR A 694 3.20 14.51 -28.26
N HIS A 695 3.78 14.63 -27.06
CA HIS A 695 4.96 15.46 -26.85
C HIS A 695 6.08 14.73 -26.06
N PRO A 696 7.00 14.02 -26.76
CA PRO A 696 8.00 13.19 -26.10
C PRO A 696 9.01 14.00 -25.25
N ASP A 697 9.26 15.26 -25.59
CA ASP A 697 10.12 16.13 -24.78
C ASP A 697 9.50 16.48 -23.42
N PHE A 698 8.17 16.52 -23.30
CA PHE A 698 7.51 16.70 -22.00
C PHE A 698 7.71 15.47 -21.12
N ILE A 699 7.58 14.26 -21.69
CA ILE A 699 7.89 13.01 -21.00
C ILE A 699 9.36 12.95 -20.57
N ARG A 700 10.28 13.45 -21.41
CA ARG A 700 11.69 13.61 -21.03
C ARG A 700 11.85 14.57 -19.86
N TRP A 701 11.20 15.73 -19.90
CA TRP A 701 11.21 16.71 -18.81
C TRP A 701 10.71 16.11 -17.49
N LEU A 702 9.61 15.34 -17.50
CA LEU A 702 9.11 14.65 -16.30
C LEU A 702 10.15 13.67 -15.72
N ARG A 703 10.86 12.94 -16.60
CA ARG A 703 11.88 11.96 -16.21
C ARG A 703 13.10 12.62 -15.59
N GLU A 704 13.49 13.79 -16.11
CA GLU A 704 14.69 14.52 -15.66
C GLU A 704 14.41 15.42 -14.44
N THR A 705 13.15 15.71 -14.15
CA THR A 705 12.74 16.57 -13.02
C THR A 705 12.74 15.78 -11.70
N PRO A 706 13.58 16.13 -10.72
CA PRO A 706 13.60 15.47 -9.42
C PRO A 706 12.32 15.72 -8.60
N PHE A 707 11.82 14.70 -7.90
CA PHE A 707 10.67 14.82 -7.02
C PHE A 707 10.72 13.76 -5.89
N GLY A 708 10.82 14.22 -4.64
CA GLY A 708 11.00 13.32 -3.50
C GLY A 708 12.30 12.50 -3.63
N SER A 709 12.20 11.18 -3.52
CA SER A 709 13.32 10.25 -3.67
C SER A 709 13.58 9.77 -5.10
N GLY A 710 12.81 10.25 -6.09
CA GLY A 710 12.87 9.81 -7.49
C GLY A 710 12.61 10.96 -8.47
N SER A 711 12.03 10.65 -9.63
CA SER A 711 11.60 11.65 -10.62
C SER A 711 10.12 12.00 -10.51
N LEU A 712 9.71 13.14 -11.07
CA LEU A 712 8.30 13.49 -11.21
C LEU A 712 7.55 12.45 -12.06
N LEU A 713 8.21 11.86 -13.06
CA LEU A 713 7.66 10.75 -13.84
C LEU A 713 7.30 9.53 -12.96
N ASP A 714 8.17 9.16 -12.01
CA ASP A 714 7.92 8.03 -11.10
C ASP A 714 6.70 8.29 -10.22
N ALA A 715 6.54 9.54 -9.74
CA ALA A 715 5.37 9.95 -9.00
C ALA A 715 4.08 9.88 -9.85
N LEU A 716 4.13 10.36 -11.11
CA LEU A 716 2.96 10.30 -11.99
C LEU A 716 2.58 8.86 -12.39
N LYS A 717 3.54 7.96 -12.64
CA LYS A 717 3.26 6.53 -12.85
C LYS A 717 2.54 5.92 -11.65
N ARG A 718 2.97 6.30 -10.44
CA ARG A 718 2.38 5.84 -9.19
C ARG A 718 0.94 6.35 -8.99
N ASP A 719 0.68 7.63 -9.30
CA ASP A 719 -0.48 8.36 -8.77
C ASP A 719 -1.56 8.73 -9.81
N LEU A 720 -1.27 8.67 -11.12
CA LEU A 720 -2.29 8.93 -12.16
C LEU A 720 -3.49 7.99 -12.04
N GLY A 721 -4.71 8.51 -12.19
CA GLY A 721 -5.95 7.75 -12.01
C GLY A 721 -6.14 7.23 -10.59
N TYR A 722 -6.93 6.17 -10.42
CA TYR A 722 -7.19 5.61 -9.10
C TYR A 722 -6.02 4.82 -8.56
N ARG A 723 -5.87 4.77 -7.23
CA ARG A 723 -4.91 3.91 -6.54
C ARG A 723 -5.52 3.42 -5.24
N LEU A 724 -6.23 2.29 -5.31
CA LEU A 724 -6.97 1.75 -4.16
C LEU A 724 -6.05 1.01 -3.21
N TYR A 725 -5.75 1.63 -2.07
CA TYR A 725 -4.98 1.06 -0.98
C TYR A 725 -5.93 0.43 0.04
N LEU A 726 -5.83 -0.88 0.24
CA LEU A 726 -6.46 -1.57 1.37
C LEU A 726 -5.56 -1.40 2.58
N ARG A 727 -5.96 -0.50 3.49
CA ARG A 727 -5.25 -0.24 4.74
C ARG A 727 -5.46 -1.35 5.74
N ARG A 728 -6.68 -1.89 5.80
CA ARG A 728 -7.07 -2.90 6.78
C ARG A 728 -8.21 -3.76 6.27
N ALA A 729 -8.18 -5.05 6.56
CA ALA A 729 -9.31 -5.95 6.42
C ALA A 729 -9.66 -6.55 7.78
N GLU A 730 -10.95 -6.66 8.09
CA GLU A 730 -11.44 -7.29 9.32
C GLU A 730 -12.56 -8.27 9.05
N VAL A 731 -12.63 -9.34 9.85
CA VAL A 731 -13.77 -10.25 9.87
C VAL A 731 -14.33 -10.42 11.27
N SER A 732 -15.65 -10.58 11.39
CA SER A 732 -16.33 -10.75 12.69
C SER A 732 -15.94 -12.02 13.44
N SER A 733 -15.50 -13.06 12.74
CA SER A 733 -15.01 -14.31 13.32
C SER A 733 -14.07 -15.03 12.35
N ASN A 734 -13.11 -15.79 12.88
CA ASN A 734 -12.30 -16.75 12.14
C ASN A 734 -12.71 -18.22 12.39
N GLN A 735 -13.77 -18.44 13.16
CA GLN A 735 -14.39 -19.74 13.39
C GLN A 735 -15.87 -19.62 13.03
N LEU A 736 -16.31 -20.38 12.04
CA LEU A 736 -17.64 -20.32 11.48
C LEU A 736 -18.22 -21.73 11.42
N ARG A 737 -19.53 -21.86 11.58
CA ARG A 737 -20.28 -23.04 11.14
C ARG A 737 -20.53 -22.95 9.64
N ALA A 738 -20.77 -24.09 9.01
CA ALA A 738 -21.29 -24.12 7.64
C ALA A 738 -22.48 -23.15 7.48
N LEU A 739 -22.41 -22.29 6.46
CA LEU A 739 -23.42 -21.25 6.16
C LEU A 739 -23.66 -20.24 7.31
N GLU A 740 -22.72 -20.08 8.24
CA GLU A 740 -22.78 -18.99 9.23
C GLU A 740 -22.47 -17.65 8.57
N THR A 741 -23.10 -16.58 9.07
CA THR A 741 -22.87 -15.22 8.56
C THR A 741 -21.54 -14.67 9.06
N LEU A 742 -20.68 -14.31 8.11
CA LEU A 742 -19.43 -13.60 8.30
C LEU A 742 -19.63 -12.13 7.93
N THR A 743 -19.27 -11.21 8.84
CA THR A 743 -19.15 -9.79 8.50
C THR A 743 -17.71 -9.50 8.09
N LEU A 744 -17.50 -8.90 6.92
CA LEU A 744 -16.22 -8.42 6.41
C LEU A 744 -16.22 -6.89 6.43
N ARG A 745 -15.16 -6.27 6.96
CA ARG A 745 -14.92 -4.82 6.83
C ARG A 745 -13.64 -4.58 6.04
N LEU A 746 -13.71 -3.74 5.02
CA LEU A 746 -12.59 -3.32 4.19
C LEU A 746 -12.37 -1.82 4.36
N TYR A 747 -11.18 -1.44 4.82
CA TYR A 747 -10.77 -0.04 4.98
C TYR A 747 -9.94 0.34 3.77
N LEU A 748 -10.56 1.05 2.83
CA LEU A 748 -9.96 1.45 1.57
C LEU A 748 -9.68 2.95 1.56
N GLU A 749 -8.56 3.31 0.96
CA GLU A 749 -8.16 4.68 0.65
C GLU A 749 -7.88 4.77 -0.85
N ASN A 750 -8.27 5.87 -1.49
CA ASN A 750 -7.83 6.14 -2.86
C ASN A 750 -6.68 7.15 -2.84
N GLN A 751 -5.46 6.63 -2.98
CA GLN A 751 -4.21 7.40 -2.97
C GLN A 751 -3.88 8.04 -4.32
N GLY A 752 -4.70 7.79 -5.35
CA GLY A 752 -4.47 8.29 -6.69
C GLY A 752 -5.15 9.62 -6.94
N PHE A 753 -4.84 10.25 -8.07
CA PHE A 753 -5.46 11.51 -8.48
C PHE A 753 -6.91 11.32 -8.92
N GLY A 754 -7.24 10.24 -9.61
CA GLY A 754 -8.56 9.97 -10.19
C GLY A 754 -9.39 8.94 -9.42
N GLY A 755 -10.69 8.88 -9.70
CA GLY A 755 -11.60 7.85 -9.19
C GLY A 755 -11.79 6.71 -10.19
N LEU A 756 -12.47 5.64 -9.78
CA LEU A 756 -13.05 4.70 -10.73
C LEU A 756 -14.22 5.40 -11.44
N TYR A 757 -14.13 5.57 -12.77
CA TYR A 757 -15.21 6.17 -13.56
C TYR A 757 -16.16 5.13 -14.17
N ASN A 758 -15.73 3.88 -14.27
CA ASN A 758 -16.56 2.72 -14.57
C ASN A 758 -16.69 1.83 -13.33
N PRO A 759 -17.89 1.34 -12.99
CA PRO A 759 -18.08 0.50 -11.81
C PRO A 759 -17.34 -0.83 -11.92
N LYS A 760 -17.04 -1.42 -10.77
CA LYS A 760 -16.48 -2.77 -10.64
C LYS A 760 -17.42 -3.68 -9.87
N GLY A 761 -17.30 -4.98 -10.10
CA GLY A 761 -17.83 -5.99 -9.20
C GLY A 761 -16.82 -6.30 -8.11
N VAL A 762 -17.30 -6.60 -6.90
CA VAL A 762 -16.47 -7.01 -5.77
C VAL A 762 -17.00 -8.35 -5.26
N GLU A 763 -16.10 -9.30 -5.10
CA GLU A 763 -16.40 -10.65 -4.63
C GLU A 763 -15.42 -11.07 -3.54
N LEU A 764 -15.94 -11.60 -2.43
CA LEU A 764 -15.13 -12.34 -1.47
C LEU A 764 -15.02 -13.79 -1.95
N VAL A 765 -13.80 -14.27 -2.05
CA VAL A 765 -13.48 -15.62 -2.51
C VAL A 765 -12.86 -16.39 -1.34
N PHE A 766 -13.54 -17.46 -0.94
CA PHE A 766 -13.01 -18.44 0.01
C PHE A 766 -12.24 -19.49 -0.78
N MET A 767 -10.96 -19.69 -0.46
CA MET A 767 -10.12 -20.70 -1.09
C MET A 767 -9.68 -21.71 -0.03
N ARG A 768 -10.12 -22.96 -0.15
CA ARG A 768 -9.85 -24.00 0.83
C ARG A 768 -8.41 -24.47 0.74
N GLU A 769 -7.75 -24.54 1.89
CA GLU A 769 -6.42 -25.11 2.02
C GLU A 769 -6.44 -26.62 1.72
N GLY A 770 -5.38 -27.12 1.08
CA GLY A 770 -5.22 -28.53 0.72
C GLY A 770 -5.68 -28.87 -0.69
N ASP A 771 -6.97 -28.72 -1.00
CA ASP A 771 -7.54 -29.11 -2.30
C ASP A 771 -7.88 -27.94 -3.23
N GLY A 772 -7.80 -26.70 -2.73
CA GLY A 772 -8.02 -25.51 -3.55
C GLY A 772 -9.48 -25.26 -3.92
N LEU A 773 -10.47 -25.85 -3.21
CA LEU A 773 -11.88 -25.54 -3.46
C LEU A 773 -12.13 -24.03 -3.38
N VAL A 774 -12.70 -23.44 -4.43
CA VAL A 774 -12.99 -22.01 -4.52
C VAL A 774 -14.49 -21.76 -4.40
N VAL A 775 -14.88 -20.91 -3.46
CA VAL A 775 -16.28 -20.52 -3.23
C VAL A 775 -16.37 -18.99 -3.22
N GLY A 776 -17.03 -18.40 -4.24
CA GLY A 776 -17.23 -16.96 -4.38
C GLY A 776 -18.52 -16.45 -3.72
N ARG A 777 -18.49 -15.21 -3.21
CA ARG A 777 -19.63 -14.45 -2.70
C ARG A 777 -19.57 -13.02 -3.22
N VAL A 778 -20.49 -12.65 -4.11
CA VAL A 778 -20.61 -11.28 -4.61
C VAL A 778 -20.96 -10.35 -3.44
N LEU A 779 -20.17 -9.31 -3.26
CA LEU A 779 -20.34 -8.28 -2.23
C LEU A 779 -21.03 -7.04 -2.80
N ASP A 780 -20.61 -6.64 -4.00
CA ASP A 780 -21.08 -5.45 -4.69
C ASP A 780 -21.00 -5.67 -6.21
N THR A 781 -21.95 -5.13 -6.96
CA THR A 781 -21.98 -5.20 -8.43
C THR A 781 -21.72 -3.85 -9.10
N ARG A 782 -21.70 -2.75 -8.33
CA ARG A 782 -21.50 -1.38 -8.81
C ARG A 782 -20.59 -0.58 -7.88
N PHE A 783 -19.42 -1.13 -7.59
CA PHE A 783 -18.42 -0.52 -6.72
C PHE A 783 -17.59 0.55 -7.44
N TYR A 784 -17.52 1.76 -6.87
CA TYR A 784 -16.69 2.87 -7.37
C TYR A 784 -15.51 3.23 -6.45
N GLY A 785 -15.38 2.55 -5.31
CA GLY A 785 -14.34 2.85 -4.31
C GLY A 785 -14.45 4.24 -3.68
N PRO A 786 -13.47 4.60 -2.82
CA PRO A 786 -13.37 5.94 -2.26
C PRO A 786 -13.07 6.97 -3.37
N VAL A 787 -13.61 8.18 -3.22
CA VAL A 787 -13.21 9.32 -4.06
C VAL A 787 -11.71 9.60 -3.91
N PRO A 788 -11.03 10.16 -4.92
CA PRO A 788 -9.59 10.41 -4.84
C PRO A 788 -9.21 11.30 -3.65
N GLY A 789 -8.19 10.88 -2.89
CA GLY A 789 -7.77 11.45 -1.61
C GLY A 789 -8.66 11.08 -0.41
N GLY A 790 -9.72 10.30 -0.62
CA GLY A 790 -10.67 9.89 0.41
C GLY A 790 -10.40 8.50 0.98
N GLU A 791 -10.94 8.26 2.17
CA GLU A 791 -11.00 6.96 2.83
C GLU A 791 -12.45 6.53 3.07
N ALA A 792 -12.71 5.22 3.02
CA ALA A 792 -14.01 4.66 3.33
C ALA A 792 -13.90 3.26 3.94
N VAL A 793 -14.89 2.91 4.76
CA VAL A 793 -15.05 1.58 5.33
C VAL A 793 -16.25 0.91 4.68
N TYR A 794 -15.99 -0.19 3.97
CA TYR A 794 -17.03 -1.01 3.36
C TYR A 794 -17.32 -2.20 4.26
N THR A 795 -18.56 -2.33 4.73
CA THR A 795 -19.00 -3.44 5.57
C THR A 795 -19.95 -4.33 4.78
N TYR A 796 -19.59 -5.60 4.64
CA TYR A 796 -20.38 -6.61 3.94
C TYR A 796 -20.72 -7.77 4.86
N THR A 797 -21.83 -8.45 4.58
CA THR A 797 -22.20 -9.70 5.25
C THR A 797 -22.36 -10.79 4.21
N VAL A 798 -21.76 -11.95 4.45
CA VAL A 798 -21.77 -13.09 3.54
C VAL A 798 -21.93 -14.39 4.31
N GLN A 799 -22.44 -15.44 3.65
CA GLN A 799 -22.47 -16.78 4.24
C GLN A 799 -21.17 -17.52 3.98
N ALA A 800 -20.63 -18.16 5.01
CA ALA A 800 -19.51 -19.09 4.91
C ALA A 800 -19.79 -20.22 3.90
N PRO A 801 -18.75 -20.87 3.35
CA PRO A 801 -18.90 -22.10 2.57
C PRO A 801 -19.68 -23.18 3.33
N PRO A 802 -20.48 -24.03 2.65
CA PRO A 802 -21.16 -25.16 3.29
C PRO A 802 -20.20 -26.30 3.63
N GLU A 803 -19.09 -26.45 2.91
CA GLU A 803 -18.11 -27.51 3.15
C GLU A 803 -17.14 -27.11 4.28
N PRO A 804 -16.89 -27.99 5.27
CA PRO A 804 -15.87 -27.74 6.29
C PRO A 804 -14.47 -27.58 5.69
N GLY A 805 -13.61 -26.85 6.40
CA GLY A 805 -12.22 -26.63 6.01
C GLY A 805 -11.67 -25.29 6.49
N VAL A 806 -10.35 -25.12 6.35
CA VAL A 806 -9.68 -23.82 6.50
C VAL A 806 -9.73 -23.13 5.15
N TYR A 807 -10.22 -21.89 5.11
CA TYR A 807 -10.31 -21.08 3.91
C TYR A 807 -9.48 -19.82 4.05
N ALA A 808 -8.56 -19.60 3.11
CA ALA A 808 -7.95 -18.30 2.86
C ALA A 808 -9.00 -17.37 2.26
N LEU A 809 -9.03 -16.11 2.70
CA LEU A 809 -9.92 -15.09 2.17
C LEU A 809 -9.20 -14.24 1.12
N TRP A 810 -9.81 -14.13 -0.05
CA TRP A 810 -9.33 -13.35 -1.18
C TRP A 810 -10.39 -12.36 -1.64
N LEU A 811 -9.97 -11.18 -2.07
CA LEU A 811 -10.85 -10.18 -2.67
C LEU A 811 -10.61 -10.10 -4.17
N ARG A 812 -11.67 -10.37 -4.94
CA ARG A 812 -11.69 -10.15 -6.39
C ARG A 812 -12.45 -8.87 -6.69
N ILE A 813 -11.77 -7.91 -7.31
CA ILE A 813 -12.40 -6.69 -7.84
C ILE A 813 -12.34 -6.80 -9.35
N TYR A 814 -13.45 -7.07 -10.00
CA TYR A 814 -13.51 -7.46 -11.42
C TYR A 814 -14.27 -6.46 -12.26
N ASP A 815 -14.03 -6.49 -13.57
CA ASP A 815 -14.82 -5.70 -14.52
C ASP A 815 -16.14 -6.42 -14.82
N PRO A 816 -17.31 -5.82 -14.53
CA PRO A 816 -18.59 -6.50 -14.67
C PRO A 816 -18.95 -6.82 -16.13
N ASP A 817 -18.34 -6.12 -17.10
CA ASP A 817 -18.54 -6.37 -18.53
C ASP A 817 -17.59 -7.45 -19.07
N LEU A 818 -16.55 -7.82 -18.31
CA LEU A 818 -15.58 -8.88 -18.60
C LEU A 818 -15.29 -9.75 -17.36
N PRO A 819 -16.32 -10.35 -16.73
CA PRO A 819 -16.20 -10.93 -15.39
C PRO A 819 -15.28 -12.14 -15.31
N GLU A 820 -15.04 -12.84 -16.42
CA GLU A 820 -14.19 -14.03 -16.48
C GLU A 820 -12.73 -13.72 -16.87
N ASP A 821 -12.43 -12.49 -17.29
CA ASP A 821 -11.11 -12.11 -17.76
C ASP A 821 -10.31 -11.42 -16.64
N SER A 822 -9.48 -12.21 -15.95
CA SER A 822 -8.69 -11.75 -14.80
C SER A 822 -7.69 -10.64 -15.12
N ARG A 823 -7.38 -10.40 -16.41
CA ARG A 823 -6.54 -9.28 -16.85
C ARG A 823 -7.19 -7.94 -16.56
N TYR A 824 -8.52 -7.88 -16.46
CA TYR A 824 -9.29 -6.68 -16.14
C TYR A 824 -9.62 -6.54 -14.65
N ASN A 825 -9.18 -7.49 -13.81
CA ASN A 825 -9.34 -7.38 -12.37
C ASN A 825 -8.35 -6.37 -11.79
N LEU A 826 -8.76 -5.73 -10.69
CA LEU A 826 -7.95 -4.71 -10.04
C LEU A 826 -7.02 -5.34 -9.00
N ARG A 827 -5.74 -4.96 -9.10
CA ARG A 827 -4.75 -5.13 -8.05
C ARG A 827 -4.82 -3.95 -7.09
N LEU A 828 -4.93 -4.24 -5.80
CA LEU A 828 -4.88 -3.23 -4.74
C LEU A 828 -3.44 -2.71 -4.57
N ALA A 829 -3.32 -1.42 -4.25
CA ALA A 829 -2.07 -0.76 -3.94
C ALA A 829 -1.61 -1.02 -2.50
N SER A 830 -1.64 -2.29 -2.09
CA SER A 830 -1.18 -2.78 -0.79
C SER A 830 -0.08 -3.82 -0.99
N ARG A 831 0.82 -3.98 -0.02
CA ARG A 831 1.81 -5.07 0.00
C ARG A 831 1.12 -6.37 0.40
N LEU A 832 0.45 -6.99 -0.57
CA LEU A 832 -0.27 -8.25 -0.43
C LEU A 832 -0.02 -9.16 -1.63
N GLU A 833 -0.28 -10.45 -1.47
CA GLU A 833 -0.23 -11.40 -2.57
C GLU A 833 -1.35 -11.12 -3.57
N TYR A 834 -1.01 -11.06 -4.86
CA TYR A 834 -1.95 -10.96 -5.96
C TYR A 834 -1.78 -12.15 -6.89
N ARG A 835 -2.81 -12.97 -7.04
CA ARG A 835 -2.78 -14.20 -7.84
C ARG A 835 -4.10 -14.41 -8.56
N ASP A 836 -4.04 -14.77 -9.84
CA ASP A 836 -5.20 -15.08 -10.68
C ASP A 836 -6.32 -14.03 -10.62
N GLY A 837 -5.96 -12.74 -10.57
CA GLY A 837 -6.94 -11.66 -10.51
C GLY A 837 -7.53 -11.39 -9.13
N ARG A 838 -6.92 -11.89 -8.04
CA ARG A 838 -7.44 -11.81 -6.67
C ARG A 838 -6.37 -11.28 -5.71
N ASN A 839 -6.80 -10.50 -4.72
CA ASN A 839 -5.95 -9.90 -3.69
C ASN A 839 -6.11 -10.68 -2.38
N HIS A 840 -5.04 -11.27 -1.85
CA HIS A 840 -5.11 -12.03 -0.60
C HIS A 840 -5.34 -11.09 0.59
N LEU A 841 -6.34 -11.39 1.42
CA LEU A 841 -6.69 -10.54 2.57
C LEU A 841 -5.84 -10.84 3.82
N ALA A 842 -4.91 -11.80 3.76
CA ALA A 842 -4.13 -12.25 4.92
C ALA A 842 -5.00 -12.71 6.11
N LEU A 843 -6.24 -13.13 5.82
CA LEU A 843 -7.21 -13.62 6.77
C LEU A 843 -7.60 -15.05 6.39
N TYR A 844 -7.70 -15.90 7.39
CA TYR A 844 -8.16 -17.28 7.26
C TYR A 844 -9.37 -17.51 8.16
N VAL A 845 -10.32 -18.32 7.69
CA VAL A 845 -11.48 -18.74 8.48
C VAL A 845 -11.56 -20.27 8.50
N GLN A 846 -11.83 -20.84 9.66
CA GLN A 846 -12.18 -22.25 9.80
C GLN A 846 -13.69 -22.39 9.73
N VAL A 847 -14.17 -23.20 8.78
CA VAL A 847 -15.56 -23.66 8.73
C VAL A 847 -15.65 -25.05 9.35
N ARG A 848 -16.55 -25.24 10.32
CA ARG A 848 -16.78 -26.50 11.03
C ARG A 848 -18.12 -27.13 10.68
#